data_AF-A0A9Q8ZGV4-F1
#
_entry.id   AF-A0A9Q8ZGV4-F1
#
_cell.length_a   1.000
_cell.length_b   1.000
_cell.length_c   1.000
_cell.angle_alpha   90.00
_cell.angle_beta   90.00
_cell.angle_gamma   90.00
#
_symmetry.space_group_name_H-M   'P 1'
#
loop_
_entity.id
_entity.type
_entity.pdbx_description
1 polymer ?
#
loop_
_entity_poly.entity_id
_entity_poly.type
_entity_poly.pdbx_seq_one_letter_code
_entity_poly.pdbx_strand_id
1 'polypeptide(L)'
;MDDFKPELLKALLDWVNTFDLPYRITSLSQLEDGQILWQILADIDADYFNESLPNFEENHRRQSDNWIPRWQNLKHIERTTSTYIREECEQLPVLTKRMIPDLKTGARDGSTMLVAKLTMAVLLAACFSPRSNQRMLQVMPKLGTKTAETIAEAIQEMQALDQRMSELGVDAELTSDPILPGYRTPTRAASGQPPAPSNELEQEAQLFEANKDRQALKVQVAKLSEELKASRERIAKLEEEVAEASAYLDVRAGQAQRAESDDVENLRNDLLRDRQYIDQLEQDLASAREIMDSQKRRLDRLQAEEGSKQELRDQLQVIKAERDELSQKAKANENLKKKIESLTKETKQLEALREDHQQARERLAQLENVEERIEVLQNIIKENGQTLANGEQAIFEEKGKRTRVEHENLMLMKQLEQTRELQYKAEDAKQELEERIRELESANHADRGDTLEDELSQDDNANQESEVKHTEGRISADAIALQQRVDILTARLKSLETETLKQMQENLGLRSDMMAEKDENSQKPFLEQNEKLQTAQAELEELRRRLREQDLQMAELRNELNRKADIDDDVRAASMQKEHERLLVLQERTNDRLRELELANAEKAGLLRAALLDRENLPPELLELKRAETIQQMRERIESVIKAPPETQPKVLDATSSEIAETVLSSEAALDKAKKVSNEQVSHAKSPSSAFDAAVTTMKRYRLESSFTLGTPVFSASAQRSHPGKKKSPSEESTWTTVTGQTALDRMARAALLEMSKPSATYDTEYYMEDPLSDYDLQEQLDMNESLRVQLAQVKAETAEKGSAELQQEVDNLRRENALVKSMWYDMNQRLLSNTVILQRRSEAPKGWLGKQRAAVGGGASVLDKKKRKKKMKSLALLATVCASTALAGREPLARKEVQNAVFTIEVAPGETRMISEDERWEIATGGGCGSHFFDISETHAEPLAVKRGPAYPQQFLYSENVRRLFPKLSWNTIKANLERYSAFPTRFSETQSGADAAQWLVGQVQDVITKSGKSGVTATAFKHASWPQNSVIARIQGKSNRTVVVGAHLDSINSGDRLRGRAPGVDDDGSGSMLLIEALRVLLTDDAFAGKSSTLQNTVEFHWYAAEEGGLRGSQDIFTQYQRAGRDIWAMLQQDMVGYTKGTLNAGKEESFGLITDFTDGVLNEFVARVIGEYTDIAYVNSTCGYACSDHGSAMRSGYPASFVFESAFEYRNPYIHTANDTMDHIDPDHVLQHGQLVLGYLYELGFSKA
;
A
#
# COMPACT_ATOMS: atom_id res chain seq x y z
N MET A 1 21.31 33.15 5.34
CA MET A 1 21.97 34.47 5.41
C MET A 1 22.09 34.83 6.88
N ASP A 2 23.15 34.40 7.58
CA ASP A 2 23.06 34.32 9.05
C ASP A 2 24.12 35.12 9.81
N ASP A 3 25.13 35.62 9.10
CA ASP A 3 25.95 36.75 9.55
C ASP A 3 25.95 37.86 8.48
N PHE A 4 25.51 39.07 8.86
CA PHE A 4 25.77 40.27 8.07
C PHE A 4 27.19 40.78 8.34
N LYS A 5 27.89 41.21 7.27
CA LYS A 5 29.19 41.89 7.37
C LYS A 5 29.07 43.08 8.36
N PRO A 6 30.00 43.28 9.33
CA PRO A 6 29.88 44.36 10.32
C PRO A 6 29.90 45.77 9.68
N GLU A 7 30.48 45.90 8.49
CA GLU A 7 30.43 47.13 7.70
C GLU A 7 29.00 47.45 7.21
N LEU A 8 28.20 46.43 6.87
CA LEU A 8 26.79 46.58 6.48
C LEU A 8 25.91 46.94 7.69
N LEU A 9 26.16 46.35 8.87
CA LEU A 9 25.46 46.72 10.10
C LEU A 9 25.67 48.21 10.44
N LYS A 10 26.87 48.74 10.19
CA LYS A 10 27.14 50.17 10.30
C LYS A 10 26.45 50.98 9.19
N ALA A 11 26.53 50.55 7.93
CA ALA A 11 25.88 51.25 6.82
C ALA A 11 24.36 51.36 6.99
N LEU A 12 23.72 50.33 7.56
CA LEU A 12 22.30 50.36 7.95
C LEU A 12 22.00 51.39 9.05
N LEU A 13 22.85 51.51 10.06
CA LEU A 13 22.71 52.54 11.10
C LEU A 13 22.91 53.96 10.55
N ASP A 14 23.90 54.15 9.68
CA ASP A 14 24.13 55.44 9.02
C ASP A 14 22.96 55.80 8.08
N TRP A 15 22.36 54.82 7.38
CA TRP A 15 21.15 54.98 6.55
C TRP A 15 19.90 55.34 7.37
N VAL A 16 19.61 54.63 8.47
CA VAL A 16 18.47 54.92 9.36
C VAL A 16 18.52 56.37 9.88
N ASN A 17 19.71 56.89 10.17
CA ASN A 17 19.92 58.28 10.61
C ASN A 17 19.76 59.34 9.49
N THR A 18 19.27 58.99 8.30
CA THR A 18 18.93 59.96 7.22
C THR A 18 17.46 60.40 7.22
N PHE A 19 16.63 59.79 8.08
CA PHE A 19 15.22 60.16 8.29
C PHE A 19 15.10 61.15 9.46
N ASP A 20 14.01 61.93 9.51
CA ASP A 20 13.79 62.95 10.54
C ASP A 20 13.30 62.32 11.87
N LEU A 21 14.22 61.60 12.52
CA LEU A 21 13.96 60.82 13.73
C LEU A 21 13.96 61.69 15.01
N PRO A 22 13.15 61.33 16.03
CA PRO A 22 13.04 62.11 17.28
C PRO A 22 14.32 62.12 18.13
N TYR A 23 15.26 61.21 17.87
CA TYR A 23 16.61 61.23 18.41
C TYR A 23 17.56 60.44 17.51
N ARG A 24 18.86 60.79 17.51
CA ARG A 24 19.87 60.09 16.71
C ARG A 24 20.14 58.69 17.28
N ILE A 25 20.16 57.69 16.40
CA ILE A 25 20.36 56.28 16.77
C ILE A 25 21.84 55.92 16.74
N THR A 26 22.28 55.20 17.78
CA THR A 26 23.68 54.82 18.03
C THR A 26 23.89 53.30 18.13
N SER A 27 22.81 52.52 18.28
CA SER A 27 22.83 51.06 18.32
C SER A 27 21.56 50.48 17.69
N LEU A 28 21.68 49.34 16.99
CA LEU A 28 20.53 48.62 16.44
C LEU A 28 19.54 48.15 17.52
N SER A 29 19.99 47.98 18.78
CA SER A 29 19.09 47.65 19.90
C SER A 29 18.05 48.74 20.19
N GLN A 30 18.23 49.97 19.69
CA GLN A 30 17.25 51.04 19.81
C GLN A 30 16.07 50.91 18.82
N LEU A 31 16.09 49.92 17.92
CA LEU A 31 15.03 49.62 16.96
C LEU A 31 14.19 48.38 17.35
N GLU A 32 14.48 47.73 18.49
CA GLU A 32 13.82 46.51 18.98
C GLU A 32 12.31 46.66 19.29
N ASP A 33 11.82 47.87 19.51
CA ASP A 33 10.39 48.13 19.79
C ASP A 33 9.52 48.21 18.51
N GLY A 34 10.16 48.29 17.34
CA GLY A 34 9.52 48.46 16.04
C GLY A 34 8.93 49.84 15.77
N GLN A 35 8.85 50.74 16.75
CA GLN A 35 8.17 52.03 16.62
C GLN A 35 8.85 52.91 15.57
N ILE A 36 10.19 52.95 15.58
CA ILE A 36 10.98 53.75 14.64
C ILE A 36 10.97 53.14 13.23
N LEU A 37 10.98 51.81 13.11
CA LEU A 37 10.85 51.14 11.81
C LEU A 37 9.49 51.42 11.17
N TRP A 38 8.41 51.51 11.97
CA TRP A 38 7.09 51.91 11.48
C TRP A 38 7.02 53.39 11.08
N GLN A 39 7.68 54.28 11.84
CA GLN A 39 7.80 55.69 11.44
C GLN A 39 8.51 55.81 10.08
N ILE A 40 9.59 55.07 9.85
CA ILE A 40 10.31 55.04 8.56
C ILE A 40 9.42 54.49 7.43
N LEU A 41 8.58 53.47 7.69
CA LEU A 41 7.63 52.94 6.71
C LEU A 41 6.52 53.95 6.35
N ALA A 42 5.97 54.68 7.32
CA ALA A 42 5.05 55.80 7.05
C ALA A 42 5.73 56.94 6.26
N ASP A 43 7.03 57.17 6.47
CA ASP A 43 7.88 58.11 5.72
C ASP A 43 8.23 57.63 4.28
N ILE A 44 8.00 56.35 3.99
CA ILE A 44 8.20 55.70 2.67
C ILE A 44 6.90 55.75 1.86
N ASP A 45 5.77 55.36 2.46
CA ASP A 45 4.46 55.38 1.80
C ASP A 45 3.29 55.58 2.79
N ALA A 46 2.99 56.85 3.07
CA ALA A 46 1.98 57.27 4.04
C ALA A 46 0.54 56.83 3.70
N ASP A 47 0.22 56.51 2.44
CA ASP A 47 -1.10 55.97 2.10
C ASP A 47 -1.22 54.47 2.44
N TYR A 48 -0.11 53.71 2.36
CA TYR A 48 -0.10 52.27 2.60
C TYR A 48 0.12 51.95 4.08
N PHE A 49 1.11 52.58 4.71
CA PHE A 49 1.44 52.41 6.13
C PHE A 49 0.67 53.39 7.03
N ASN A 50 -0.64 53.55 6.76
CA ASN A 50 -1.51 54.51 7.45
C ASN A 50 -2.04 54.01 8.82
N GLU A 51 -1.93 52.71 9.11
CA GLU A 51 -2.42 52.11 10.35
C GLU A 51 -1.47 52.37 11.54
N SER A 52 -2.00 52.26 12.77
CA SER A 52 -1.19 52.29 14.00
C SER A 52 -0.71 50.88 14.37
N LEU A 53 0.56 50.74 14.80
CA LEU A 53 1.08 49.46 15.32
C LEU A 53 0.15 48.84 16.38
N PRO A 54 -0.02 47.51 16.41
CA PRO A 54 -0.95 46.84 17.34
C PRO A 54 -0.76 47.17 18.83
N ASN A 55 0.47 47.44 19.28
CA ASN A 55 0.77 47.90 20.63
C ASN A 55 1.52 49.24 20.59
N PHE A 56 0.80 50.33 20.30
CA PHE A 56 1.38 51.69 20.18
C PHE A 56 1.51 52.45 21.52
N GLU A 57 1.01 51.93 22.65
CA GLU A 57 1.00 52.67 23.92
C GLU A 57 2.41 53.05 24.45
N GLU A 58 2.66 54.36 24.59
CA GLU A 58 3.93 54.94 25.06
C GLU A 58 4.41 54.43 26.43
N ASN A 59 3.49 53.92 27.27
CA ASN A 59 3.81 53.42 28.61
C ASN A 59 4.71 52.17 28.62
N HIS A 60 4.75 51.39 27.53
CA HIS A 60 5.46 50.11 27.52
C HIS A 60 6.98 50.21 27.62
N ARG A 61 7.60 51.39 27.37
CA ARG A 61 9.06 51.61 27.57
C ARG A 61 9.55 51.39 29.01
N ARG A 62 8.65 51.21 29.99
CA ARG A 62 8.98 50.96 31.41
C ARG A 62 8.82 49.51 31.88
N GLN A 63 8.39 48.58 31.02
CA GLN A 63 8.34 47.15 31.35
C GLN A 63 9.33 46.38 30.47
N SER A 64 10.55 46.18 30.98
CA SER A 64 11.64 45.50 30.28
C SER A 64 11.28 44.08 29.82
N ASP A 65 10.50 43.37 30.63
CA ASP A 65 10.38 41.91 30.57
C ASP A 65 9.23 41.41 29.65
N ASN A 66 8.37 42.32 29.20
CA ASN A 66 7.24 42.00 28.33
C ASN A 66 7.67 41.95 26.85
N TRP A 67 8.20 40.79 26.43
CA TRP A 67 8.61 40.54 25.03
C TRP A 67 7.43 40.35 24.06
N ILE A 68 6.24 40.01 24.56
CA ILE A 68 5.07 39.65 23.72
C ILE A 68 4.57 40.85 22.86
N PRO A 69 4.42 42.09 23.38
CA PRO A 69 4.07 43.24 22.55
C PRO A 69 5.13 43.57 21.49
N ARG A 70 6.42 43.43 21.83
CA ARG A 70 7.52 43.63 20.85
C ARG A 70 7.43 42.62 19.72
N TRP A 71 7.25 41.34 20.06
CA TRP A 71 7.05 40.26 19.08
C TRP A 71 5.87 40.53 18.16
N GLN A 72 4.74 41.01 18.69
CA GLN A 72 3.57 41.37 17.89
C GLN A 72 3.84 42.56 16.94
N ASN A 73 4.50 43.62 17.42
CA ASN A 73 4.86 44.78 16.59
C ASN A 73 5.84 44.37 15.48
N LEU A 74 6.93 43.67 15.81
CA LEU A 74 7.93 43.20 14.83
C LEU A 74 7.34 42.24 13.80
N LYS A 75 6.41 41.37 14.21
CA LYS A 75 5.68 40.46 13.29
C LYS A 75 4.72 41.22 12.36
N HIS A 76 4.09 42.29 12.83
CA HIS A 76 3.25 43.13 11.98
C HIS A 76 4.10 43.90 10.95
N ILE A 77 5.23 44.47 11.38
CA ILE A 77 6.21 45.16 10.51
C ILE A 77 6.76 44.22 9.44
N GLU A 78 7.18 43.01 9.82
CA GLU A 78 7.66 41.99 8.87
C GLU A 78 6.60 41.70 7.81
N ARG A 79 5.41 41.22 8.21
CA ARG A 79 4.40 40.79 7.24
C ARG A 79 3.93 41.92 6.33
N THR A 80 3.71 43.12 6.85
CA THR A 80 3.29 44.28 6.04
C THR A 80 4.38 44.74 5.06
N THR A 81 5.65 44.73 5.47
CA THR A 81 6.78 45.07 4.58
C THR A 81 6.97 43.99 3.51
N SER A 82 6.92 42.71 3.87
CA SER A 82 7.01 41.57 2.96
C SER A 82 5.85 41.54 1.94
N THR A 83 4.64 41.95 2.36
CA THR A 83 3.50 42.14 1.45
C THR A 83 3.70 43.35 0.53
N TYR A 84 4.10 44.52 1.05
CA TYR A 84 4.30 45.74 0.24
C TYR A 84 5.35 45.57 -0.87
N ILE A 85 6.48 44.92 -0.55
CA ILE A 85 7.55 44.63 -1.54
C ILE A 85 7.03 43.72 -2.66
N ARG A 86 6.12 42.79 -2.33
CA ARG A 86 5.55 41.82 -3.28
C ARG A 86 4.40 42.38 -4.12
N GLU A 87 3.50 43.15 -3.51
CA GLU A 87 2.22 43.57 -4.11
C GLU A 87 2.24 44.99 -4.70
N GLU A 88 3.00 45.94 -4.12
CA GLU A 88 3.05 47.33 -4.58
C GLU A 88 4.41 47.70 -5.22
N CYS A 89 5.47 46.95 -4.92
CA CYS A 89 6.79 47.12 -5.57
C CYS A 89 7.10 46.07 -6.65
N GLU A 90 6.34 44.97 -6.73
CA GLU A 90 6.54 43.85 -7.66
C GLU A 90 8.00 43.31 -7.68
N GLN A 91 8.64 43.17 -6.51
CA GLN A 91 10.01 42.65 -6.37
C GLN A 91 10.10 41.46 -5.40
N LEU A 92 11.16 40.66 -5.53
CA LEU A 92 11.52 39.54 -4.65
C LEU A 92 10.36 38.55 -4.35
N PRO A 93 9.65 38.01 -5.37
CA PRO A 93 8.47 37.17 -5.19
C PRO A 93 8.69 35.86 -4.42
N VAL A 94 9.93 35.36 -4.29
CA VAL A 94 10.24 34.09 -3.59
C VAL A 94 10.79 34.34 -2.19
N LEU A 95 11.76 35.25 -2.03
CA LEU A 95 12.33 35.64 -0.73
C LEU A 95 11.25 36.23 0.19
N THR A 96 10.35 37.09 -0.31
CA THR A 96 9.26 37.66 0.50
C THR A 96 8.24 36.62 0.99
N LYS A 97 8.25 35.39 0.46
CA LYS A 97 7.45 34.26 0.99
C LYS A 97 8.23 33.39 1.98
N ARG A 98 9.57 33.35 1.87
CA ARG A 98 10.45 32.42 2.58
C ARG A 98 11.20 33.04 3.77
N MET A 99 11.38 34.37 3.79
CA MET A 99 12.08 35.09 4.86
C MET A 99 11.21 35.29 6.12
N ILE A 100 10.81 34.20 6.77
CA ILE A 100 10.26 34.22 8.13
C ILE A 100 11.39 33.87 9.11
N PRO A 101 12.18 34.85 9.61
CA PRO A 101 13.13 34.58 10.69
C PRO A 101 12.37 34.24 11.99
N ASP A 102 13.04 33.61 12.95
CA ASP A 102 12.42 33.38 14.27
C ASP A 102 12.33 34.68 15.08
N LEU A 103 11.27 35.43 14.77
CA LEU A 103 10.82 36.63 15.48
C LEU A 103 10.62 36.37 16.99
N LYS A 104 10.35 35.12 17.40
CA LYS A 104 9.96 34.76 18.78
C LYS A 104 11.18 34.63 19.70
N THR A 105 12.28 34.03 19.24
CA THR A 105 13.56 34.10 19.97
C THR A 105 14.14 35.51 19.92
N GLY A 106 14.20 36.14 18.75
CA GLY A 106 14.83 37.46 18.64
C GLY A 106 14.13 38.57 19.44
N ALA A 107 12.80 38.52 19.61
CA ALA A 107 12.06 39.45 20.49
C ALA A 107 12.20 39.14 21.98
N ARG A 108 12.59 37.91 22.36
CA ARG A 108 12.84 37.48 23.74
C ARG A 108 14.25 37.84 24.20
N ASP A 109 15.23 37.61 23.34
CA ASP A 109 16.65 37.60 23.71
C ASP A 109 17.43 38.83 23.16
N GLY A 110 16.76 39.77 22.47
CA GLY A 110 17.36 41.03 22.02
C GLY A 110 18.29 40.88 20.80
N SER A 111 17.85 40.13 19.78
CA SER A 111 18.72 39.80 18.64
C SER A 111 18.93 40.98 17.68
N THR A 112 20.11 41.60 17.77
CA THR A 112 20.57 42.65 16.84
C THR A 112 20.57 42.17 15.38
N MET A 113 20.82 40.88 15.13
CA MET A 113 20.78 40.27 13.79
C MET A 113 19.35 40.18 13.23
N LEU A 114 18.34 39.90 14.06
CA LEU A 114 16.94 39.95 13.66
C LEU A 114 16.55 41.39 13.26
N VAL A 115 16.91 42.36 14.09
CA VAL A 115 16.61 43.77 13.85
C VAL A 115 17.34 44.30 12.60
N ALA A 116 18.56 43.84 12.34
CA ALA A 116 19.26 44.12 11.08
C ALA A 116 18.52 43.53 9.87
N LYS A 117 18.03 42.27 9.95
CA LYS A 117 17.27 41.62 8.87
C LYS A 117 15.98 42.40 8.55
N LEU A 118 15.27 42.87 9.58
CA LEU A 118 14.08 43.72 9.42
C LEU A 118 14.42 45.12 8.88
N THR A 119 15.51 45.74 9.35
CA THR A 119 15.95 47.05 8.85
C THR A 119 16.34 46.97 7.37
N MET A 120 16.96 45.87 6.93
CA MET A 120 17.26 45.63 5.51
C MET A 120 15.97 45.43 4.68
N ALA A 121 14.95 44.77 5.21
CA ALA A 121 13.65 44.67 4.54
C ALA A 121 12.98 46.05 4.36
N VAL A 122 13.00 46.90 5.39
CA VAL A 122 12.51 48.29 5.31
C VAL A 122 13.33 49.12 4.31
N LEU A 123 14.65 48.90 4.25
CA LEU A 123 15.52 49.53 3.23
C LEU A 123 15.16 49.08 1.81
N LEU A 124 14.89 47.79 1.58
CA LEU A 124 14.44 47.29 0.28
C LEU A 124 13.09 47.90 -0.13
N ALA A 125 12.12 47.98 0.80
CA ALA A 125 10.87 48.68 0.55
C ALA A 125 11.10 50.16 0.19
N ALA A 126 12.03 50.84 0.86
CA ALA A 126 12.39 52.22 0.57
C ALA A 126 13.08 52.42 -0.80
N CYS A 127 13.85 51.42 -1.25
CA CYS A 127 14.55 51.44 -2.55
C CYS A 127 13.64 51.06 -3.72
N PHE A 128 12.74 50.09 -3.55
CA PHE A 128 11.86 49.60 -4.61
C PHE A 128 10.51 50.33 -4.68
N SER A 129 10.05 50.99 -3.61
CA SER A 129 8.82 51.79 -3.60
C SER A 129 8.81 52.81 -4.76
N PRO A 130 7.79 52.79 -5.64
CA PRO A 130 7.65 53.79 -6.71
C PRO A 130 7.60 55.24 -6.20
N ARG A 131 7.24 55.44 -4.91
CA ARG A 131 7.11 56.73 -4.25
C ARG A 131 8.41 57.17 -3.56
N SER A 132 9.07 56.26 -2.83
CA SER A 132 10.28 56.59 -2.06
C SER A 132 11.59 56.49 -2.84
N ASN A 133 11.65 55.72 -3.94
CA ASN A 133 12.87 55.54 -4.75
C ASN A 133 13.48 56.89 -5.21
N GLN A 134 12.67 57.88 -5.61
CA GLN A 134 13.16 59.23 -5.97
C GLN A 134 13.83 59.98 -4.81
N ARG A 135 13.37 59.78 -3.56
CA ARG A 135 14.03 60.27 -2.34
C ARG A 135 15.32 59.49 -2.10
N MET A 136 15.28 58.16 -2.26
CA MET A 136 16.41 57.28 -2.01
C MET A 136 17.61 57.57 -2.92
N LEU A 137 17.37 57.84 -4.21
CA LEU A 137 18.40 58.28 -5.17
C LEU A 137 19.11 59.59 -4.76
N GLN A 138 18.48 60.43 -3.92
CA GLN A 138 19.09 61.63 -3.36
C GLN A 138 19.71 61.42 -1.97
N VAL A 139 19.43 60.30 -1.31
CA VAL A 139 19.96 59.94 0.02
C VAL A 139 21.24 59.11 -0.12
N MET A 140 21.25 58.12 -1.03
CA MET A 140 22.41 57.23 -1.21
C MET A 140 23.74 57.97 -1.45
N PRO A 141 23.82 59.04 -2.29
CA PRO A 141 25.07 59.79 -2.46
C PRO A 141 25.53 60.57 -1.22
N LYS A 142 24.62 60.88 -0.27
CA LYS A 142 24.92 61.66 0.94
C LYS A 142 25.50 60.81 2.06
N LEU A 143 25.33 59.48 2.00
CA LEU A 143 25.86 58.54 3.00
C LEU A 143 27.37 58.34 2.89
N GLY A 144 27.97 58.70 1.75
CA GLY A 144 29.36 58.41 1.39
C GLY A 144 29.46 57.24 0.42
N THR A 145 30.52 57.20 -0.39
CA THR A 145 30.66 56.20 -1.46
C THR A 145 30.74 54.77 -0.89
N LYS A 146 31.64 54.53 0.09
CA LYS A 146 31.84 53.18 0.66
C LYS A 146 30.55 52.59 1.28
N THR A 147 29.76 53.39 1.97
CA THR A 147 28.48 52.95 2.60
C THR A 147 27.41 52.67 1.55
N ALA A 148 27.30 53.52 0.52
CA ALA A 148 26.40 53.28 -0.62
C ALA A 148 26.79 52.02 -1.42
N GLU A 149 28.09 51.82 -1.68
CA GLU A 149 28.65 50.60 -2.30
C GLU A 149 28.29 49.35 -1.50
N THR A 150 28.52 49.36 -0.18
CA THR A 150 28.21 48.23 0.73
C THR A 150 26.71 47.87 0.73
N ILE A 151 25.82 48.88 0.63
CA ILE A 151 24.37 48.65 0.56
C ILE A 151 23.98 48.11 -0.83
N ALA A 152 24.56 48.65 -1.92
CA ALA A 152 24.28 48.21 -3.27
C ALA A 152 24.69 46.75 -3.52
N GLU A 153 25.87 46.33 -3.02
CA GLU A 153 26.30 44.92 -3.03
C GLU A 153 25.26 44.03 -2.35
N ALA A 154 24.80 44.40 -1.15
CA ALA A 154 23.84 43.60 -0.38
C ALA A 154 22.47 43.48 -1.07
N ILE A 155 22.01 44.52 -1.78
CA ILE A 155 20.78 44.45 -2.58
C ILE A 155 20.95 43.49 -3.77
N GLN A 156 22.09 43.58 -4.47
CA GLN A 156 22.39 42.69 -5.61
C GLN A 156 22.54 41.22 -5.19
N GLU A 157 23.22 40.95 -4.07
CA GLU A 157 23.33 39.60 -3.48
C GLU A 157 21.94 38.98 -3.23
N MET A 158 20.96 39.78 -2.77
CA MET A 158 19.58 39.30 -2.52
C MET A 158 18.74 39.14 -3.79
N GLN A 159 18.82 40.06 -4.74
CA GLN A 159 18.11 39.91 -6.04
C GLN A 159 18.61 38.69 -6.82
N ALA A 160 19.93 38.46 -6.83
CA ALA A 160 20.52 37.27 -7.45
C ALA A 160 20.16 35.96 -6.74
N LEU A 161 19.88 36.00 -5.42
CA LEU A 161 19.41 34.83 -4.69
C LEU A 161 17.93 34.52 -4.97
N ASP A 162 17.08 35.54 -5.05
CA ASP A 162 15.65 35.39 -5.39
C ASP A 162 15.47 34.78 -6.79
N GLN A 163 16.18 35.33 -7.78
CA GLN A 163 16.15 34.83 -9.15
C GLN A 163 16.55 33.35 -9.22
N ARG A 164 17.64 32.94 -8.57
CA ARG A 164 18.08 31.52 -8.54
C ARG A 164 17.06 30.59 -7.88
N MET A 165 16.32 31.06 -6.87
CA MET A 165 15.26 30.23 -6.26
C MET A 165 14.01 30.14 -7.16
N SER A 166 13.71 31.19 -7.93
CA SER A 166 12.65 31.16 -8.95
C SER A 166 13.01 30.23 -10.11
N GLU A 167 14.26 30.26 -10.59
CA GLU A 167 14.80 29.36 -11.62
C GLU A 167 14.79 27.88 -11.19
N LEU A 168 14.74 27.60 -9.88
CA LEU A 168 14.63 26.27 -9.30
C LEU A 168 13.18 25.80 -9.04
N GLY A 169 12.15 26.56 -9.45
CA GLY A 169 10.74 26.17 -9.33
C GLY A 169 10.17 26.19 -7.90
N VAL A 170 10.87 26.83 -6.96
CA VAL A 170 10.50 26.89 -5.53
C VAL A 170 9.20 27.68 -5.30
N ASP A 171 8.74 28.44 -6.30
CA ASP A 171 7.45 29.12 -6.31
C ASP A 171 6.24 28.16 -6.36
N ALA A 172 6.41 26.95 -6.91
CA ALA A 172 5.34 25.96 -7.07
C ALA A 172 5.03 25.16 -5.79
N GLU A 173 5.98 25.01 -4.86
CA GLU A 173 5.79 24.29 -3.58
C GLU A 173 4.98 25.09 -2.54
N LEU A 174 4.73 26.38 -2.80
CA LEU A 174 4.20 27.32 -1.82
C LEU A 174 2.66 27.32 -1.79
N THR A 175 2.12 26.54 -0.86
CA THR A 175 0.69 26.54 -0.50
C THR A 175 0.16 27.96 -0.29
N SER A 176 -1.04 28.25 -0.79
CA SER A 176 -1.73 29.52 -0.56
C SER A 176 -1.92 29.80 0.94
N ASP A 177 -1.60 31.03 1.35
CA ASP A 177 -1.62 31.51 2.73
C ASP A 177 -2.99 31.23 3.40
N PRO A 178 -3.06 30.57 4.58
CA PRO A 178 -4.33 30.26 5.22
C PRO A 178 -5.04 31.55 5.67
N ILE A 179 -6.27 31.75 5.17
CA ILE A 179 -7.11 32.91 5.50
C ILE A 179 -7.52 32.85 6.97
N LEU A 180 -6.70 33.43 7.84
CA LEU A 180 -6.97 33.59 9.27
C LEU A 180 -8.02 34.71 9.50
N PRO A 181 -9.20 34.42 10.06
CA PRO A 181 -10.19 35.44 10.37
C PRO A 181 -9.65 36.38 11.46
N GLY A 182 -9.40 37.65 11.12
CA GLY A 182 -8.96 38.66 12.09
C GLY A 182 -7.96 39.70 11.57
N TYR A 183 -7.38 39.50 10.38
CA TYR A 183 -6.49 40.48 9.74
C TYR A 183 -7.01 40.84 8.35
N ARG A 184 -7.20 42.13 8.06
CA ARG A 184 -7.34 42.65 6.69
C ARG A 184 -5.98 43.12 6.20
N THR A 185 -5.70 42.97 4.91
CA THR A 185 -4.68 43.77 4.22
C THR A 185 -5.30 45.11 3.80
N PRO A 186 -4.56 46.23 3.81
CA PRO A 186 -5.05 47.52 3.35
C PRO A 186 -5.38 47.46 1.85
N THR A 187 -6.67 47.38 1.50
CA THR A 187 -7.09 47.24 0.10
C THR A 187 -7.08 48.60 -0.58
N ARG A 188 -6.12 48.82 -1.47
CA ARG A 188 -5.99 50.05 -2.28
C ARG A 188 -7.28 50.29 -3.09
N ALA A 189 -7.81 51.51 -3.02
CA ALA A 189 -9.10 51.88 -3.62
C ALA A 189 -9.02 52.02 -5.16
N ALA A 190 -9.00 50.89 -5.87
CA ALA A 190 -9.19 50.83 -7.31
C ALA A 190 -10.68 50.82 -7.69
N SER A 191 -11.03 51.42 -8.83
CA SER A 191 -12.41 51.68 -9.23
C SER A 191 -13.20 50.40 -9.60
N GLY A 192 -14.07 49.96 -8.69
CA GLY A 192 -15.08 48.91 -8.91
C GLY A 192 -16.17 49.01 -7.84
N GLN A 193 -17.40 48.55 -8.14
CA GLN A 193 -18.49 48.59 -7.15
C GLN A 193 -18.17 47.65 -5.98
N PRO A 194 -18.34 48.10 -4.71
CA PRO A 194 -18.09 47.23 -3.57
C PRO A 194 -19.15 46.11 -3.50
N PRO A 195 -18.75 44.84 -3.28
CA PRO A 195 -19.68 43.85 -2.78
C PRO A 195 -20.14 44.28 -1.38
N ALA A 196 -21.45 44.19 -1.11
CA ALA A 196 -22.04 44.76 0.10
C ALA A 196 -21.37 44.24 1.39
N PRO A 197 -20.73 45.11 2.20
CA PRO A 197 -20.22 44.73 3.51
C PRO A 197 -21.38 44.34 4.44
N SER A 198 -21.08 43.54 5.47
CA SER A 198 -22.03 43.28 6.55
C SER A 198 -22.27 44.56 7.35
N ASN A 199 -23.51 45.09 7.29
CA ASN A 199 -23.96 46.33 7.93
C ASN A 199 -23.45 46.53 9.38
N GLU A 200 -23.30 45.44 10.14
CA GLU A 200 -22.84 45.42 11.52
C GLU A 200 -21.48 46.12 11.75
N LEU A 201 -20.52 45.94 10.83
CA LEU A 201 -19.18 46.56 10.97
C LEU A 201 -19.20 48.06 10.69
N GLU A 202 -20.02 48.49 9.74
CA GLU A 202 -20.20 49.91 9.43
C GLU A 202 -20.98 50.63 10.55
N GLN A 203 -21.94 49.92 11.17
CA GLN A 203 -22.61 50.37 12.39
C GLN A 203 -21.64 50.46 13.58
N GLU A 204 -20.80 49.45 13.86
CA GLU A 204 -19.80 49.55 14.96
C GLU A 204 -18.86 50.76 14.78
N ALA A 205 -18.44 51.07 13.55
CA ALA A 205 -17.62 52.25 13.26
C ALA A 205 -18.36 53.57 13.53
N GLN A 206 -19.58 53.72 13.02
CA GLN A 206 -20.43 54.91 13.25
C GLN A 206 -20.76 55.10 14.74
N LEU A 207 -20.97 54.01 15.48
CA LEU A 207 -21.25 54.01 16.93
C LEU A 207 -20.01 54.35 17.79
N PHE A 208 -18.79 54.09 17.29
CA PHE A 208 -17.55 54.53 17.91
C PHE A 208 -17.36 56.05 17.74
N GLU A 209 -17.56 56.57 16.53
CA GLU A 209 -17.49 58.00 16.25
C GLU A 209 -18.56 58.80 17.03
N ALA A 210 -19.79 58.29 17.10
CA ALA A 210 -20.84 58.87 17.96
C ALA A 210 -20.45 58.91 19.45
N ASN A 211 -19.64 57.97 19.96
CA ASN A 211 -19.16 58.00 21.34
C ASN A 211 -18.07 59.05 21.58
N LYS A 212 -17.17 59.24 20.62
CA LYS A 212 -16.15 60.31 20.62
C LYS A 212 -16.82 61.69 20.62
N ASP A 213 -17.80 61.90 19.75
CA ASP A 213 -18.65 63.09 19.72
C ASP A 213 -19.36 63.35 21.07
N ARG A 214 -19.94 62.31 21.68
CA ARG A 214 -20.65 62.44 22.96
C ARG A 214 -19.71 62.85 24.10
N GLN A 215 -18.41 62.55 24.03
CA GLN A 215 -17.42 63.10 24.97
C GLN A 215 -17.14 64.58 24.68
N ALA A 216 -16.99 64.98 23.41
CA ALA A 216 -16.82 66.39 23.04
C ALA A 216 -18.05 67.25 23.43
N LEU A 217 -19.27 66.73 23.20
CA LEU A 217 -20.53 67.34 23.62
C LEU A 217 -20.58 67.56 25.15
N LYS A 218 -20.22 66.55 25.96
CA LYS A 218 -20.15 66.68 27.42
C LYS A 218 -19.25 67.84 27.88
N VAL A 219 -18.08 68.00 27.25
CA VAL A 219 -17.16 69.10 27.57
C VAL A 219 -17.76 70.47 27.18
N GLN A 220 -18.45 70.55 26.04
CA GLN A 220 -19.13 71.79 25.61
C GLN A 220 -20.32 72.15 26.51
N VAL A 221 -21.14 71.17 26.91
CA VAL A 221 -22.26 71.36 27.85
C VAL A 221 -21.75 71.80 29.21
N ALA A 222 -20.69 71.18 29.74
CA ALA A 222 -20.06 71.59 30.99
C ALA A 222 -19.61 73.05 30.94
N LYS A 223 -18.83 73.43 29.91
CA LYS A 223 -18.33 74.81 29.74
C LYS A 223 -19.48 75.82 29.60
N LEU A 224 -20.50 75.53 28.79
CA LEU A 224 -21.67 76.41 28.67
C LEU A 224 -22.47 76.52 29.97
N SER A 225 -22.52 75.47 30.80
CA SER A 225 -23.17 75.55 32.12
C SER A 225 -22.42 76.47 33.08
N GLU A 226 -21.09 76.52 33.00
CA GLU A 226 -20.23 77.38 33.81
C GLU A 226 -20.28 78.84 33.34
N GLU A 227 -20.27 79.08 32.02
CA GLU A 227 -20.53 80.39 31.43
C GLU A 227 -21.93 80.92 31.80
N LEU A 228 -22.96 80.05 31.83
CA LEU A 228 -24.33 80.40 32.24
C LEU A 228 -24.42 80.72 33.75
N LYS A 229 -23.63 80.04 34.60
CA LYS A 229 -23.49 80.39 36.02
C LYS A 229 -22.84 81.77 36.16
N ALA A 230 -21.75 82.01 35.44
CA ALA A 230 -21.04 83.29 35.45
C ALA A 230 -21.84 84.45 34.82
N SER A 231 -22.80 84.22 33.92
CA SER A 231 -23.73 85.26 33.44
C SER A 231 -24.84 85.55 34.45
N ARG A 232 -25.39 84.54 35.13
CA ARG A 232 -26.32 84.75 36.26
C ARG A 232 -25.68 85.53 37.41
N GLU A 233 -24.46 85.21 37.79
CA GLU A 233 -23.70 85.92 38.84
C GLU A 233 -23.38 87.38 38.47
N ARG A 234 -23.34 87.71 37.17
CA ARG A 234 -23.24 89.12 36.71
C ARG A 234 -24.59 89.82 36.71
N ILE A 235 -25.67 89.16 36.27
CA ILE A 235 -27.03 89.71 36.33
C ILE A 235 -27.41 90.06 37.78
N ALA A 236 -27.13 89.17 38.74
CA ALA A 236 -27.42 89.43 40.15
C ALA A 236 -26.70 90.68 40.70
N LYS A 237 -25.47 90.95 40.27
CA LYS A 237 -24.73 92.17 40.64
C LYS A 237 -25.28 93.42 39.98
N LEU A 238 -25.65 93.36 38.70
CA LEU A 238 -26.32 94.47 38.02
C LEU A 238 -27.70 94.77 38.63
N GLU A 239 -28.42 93.74 39.07
CA GLU A 239 -29.68 93.89 39.82
C GLU A 239 -29.46 94.55 41.20
N GLU A 240 -28.36 94.23 41.89
CA GLU A 240 -27.93 94.87 43.15
C GLU A 240 -27.49 96.33 42.94
N GLU A 241 -26.63 96.60 41.96
CA GLU A 241 -26.12 97.92 41.58
C GLU A 241 -27.26 98.87 41.12
N VAL A 242 -28.23 98.37 40.33
CA VAL A 242 -29.43 99.15 39.94
C VAL A 242 -30.31 99.45 41.15
N ALA A 243 -30.47 98.51 42.08
CA ALA A 243 -31.25 98.73 43.30
C ALA A 243 -30.60 99.76 44.23
N GLU A 244 -29.28 99.71 44.42
CA GLU A 244 -28.52 100.71 45.18
C GLU A 244 -28.59 102.09 44.54
N ALA A 245 -28.37 102.20 43.22
CA ALA A 245 -28.46 103.46 42.48
C ALA A 245 -29.87 104.08 42.54
N SER A 246 -30.91 103.26 42.42
CA SER A 246 -32.30 103.70 42.53
C SER A 246 -32.64 104.19 43.94
N ALA A 247 -32.23 103.46 44.99
CA ALA A 247 -32.44 103.87 46.37
C ALA A 247 -31.67 105.16 46.72
N TYR A 248 -30.47 105.33 46.19
CA TYR A 248 -29.70 106.57 46.31
C TYR A 248 -30.42 107.76 45.63
N LEU A 249 -30.96 107.54 44.43
CA LEU A 249 -31.71 108.56 43.69
C LEU A 249 -32.96 109.02 44.44
N ASP A 250 -33.73 108.10 45.04
CA ASP A 250 -34.93 108.45 45.84
C ASP A 250 -34.57 109.32 47.06
N VAL A 251 -33.49 108.98 47.77
CA VAL A 251 -32.99 109.80 48.89
C VAL A 251 -32.55 111.19 48.40
N ARG A 252 -31.84 111.26 47.27
CA ARG A 252 -31.35 112.52 46.68
C ARG A 252 -32.49 113.39 46.14
N ALA A 253 -33.54 112.79 45.56
CA ALA A 253 -34.75 113.47 45.13
C ALA A 253 -35.54 114.04 46.33
N GLY A 254 -35.62 113.30 47.44
CA GLY A 254 -36.22 113.77 48.70
C GLY A 254 -35.46 114.94 49.36
N GLN A 255 -34.16 115.05 49.10
CA GLN A 255 -33.35 116.22 49.49
C GLN A 255 -33.59 117.41 48.55
N ALA A 256 -33.64 117.19 47.23
CA ALA A 256 -33.86 118.24 46.24
C ALA A 256 -35.23 118.96 46.39
N GLN A 257 -36.24 118.29 46.96
CA GLN A 257 -37.53 118.90 47.35
C GLN A 257 -37.45 119.89 48.53
N ARG A 258 -36.28 120.07 49.16
CA ARG A 258 -36.09 120.90 50.37
C ARG A 258 -35.01 121.99 50.22
N ALA A 259 -34.45 122.17 49.02
CA ALA A 259 -33.37 123.12 48.75
C ALA A 259 -33.89 124.50 48.29
N GLU A 260 -33.09 125.55 48.50
CA GLU A 260 -33.38 126.92 48.05
C GLU A 260 -32.74 127.22 46.67
N SER A 261 -33.23 128.30 46.03
CA SER A 261 -33.07 128.67 44.61
C SER A 261 -31.88 128.06 43.85
N ASP A 262 -30.65 128.44 44.23
CA ASP A 262 -29.49 128.29 43.32
C ASP A 262 -28.85 126.89 43.39
N ASP A 263 -29.04 126.16 44.50
CA ASP A 263 -28.62 124.75 44.60
C ASP A 263 -29.53 123.81 43.81
N VAL A 264 -30.80 124.20 43.57
CA VAL A 264 -31.80 123.38 42.86
C VAL A 264 -31.40 123.09 41.42
N GLU A 265 -30.73 124.01 40.72
CA GLU A 265 -30.34 123.79 39.32
C GLU A 265 -29.14 122.84 39.20
N ASN A 266 -28.18 122.92 40.12
CA ASN A 266 -27.08 121.94 40.22
C ASN A 266 -27.62 120.54 40.57
N LEU A 267 -28.49 120.44 41.57
CA LEU A 267 -29.13 119.17 41.96
C LEU A 267 -29.99 118.56 40.83
N ARG A 268 -30.64 119.38 39.99
CA ARG A 268 -31.36 118.89 38.80
C ARG A 268 -30.43 118.33 37.74
N ASN A 269 -29.30 118.99 37.46
CA ASN A 269 -28.33 118.51 36.48
C ASN A 269 -27.67 117.20 36.93
N ASP A 270 -27.42 117.04 38.23
CA ASP A 270 -26.94 115.76 38.78
C ASP A 270 -28.02 114.68 38.79
N LEU A 271 -29.27 114.97 39.17
CA LEU A 271 -30.37 114.00 39.07
C LEU A 271 -30.64 113.54 37.62
N LEU A 272 -30.33 114.35 36.61
CA LEU A 272 -30.38 113.94 35.20
C LEU A 272 -29.23 112.97 34.84
N ARG A 273 -28.04 113.16 35.39
CA ARG A 273 -26.90 112.23 35.23
C ARG A 273 -27.16 110.90 35.94
N ASP A 274 -27.64 110.96 37.19
CA ASP A 274 -27.96 109.77 37.99
C ASP A 274 -29.03 108.91 37.29
N ARG A 275 -30.02 109.54 36.62
CA ARG A 275 -30.98 108.84 35.75
C ARG A 275 -30.34 108.21 34.52
N GLN A 276 -29.54 108.97 33.77
CA GLN A 276 -28.84 108.44 32.59
C GLN A 276 -27.92 107.26 32.92
N TYR A 277 -27.35 107.23 34.14
CA TYR A 277 -26.59 106.10 34.65
C TYR A 277 -27.46 104.88 34.96
N ILE A 278 -28.63 105.07 35.58
CA ILE A 278 -29.61 103.98 35.79
C ILE A 278 -30.15 103.45 34.46
N ASP A 279 -30.52 104.33 33.51
CA ASP A 279 -30.97 103.96 32.17
C ASP A 279 -29.90 103.09 31.46
N GLN A 280 -28.62 103.42 31.61
CA GLN A 280 -27.51 102.63 31.07
C GLN A 280 -27.37 101.27 31.78
N LEU A 281 -27.42 101.23 33.12
CA LEU A 281 -27.34 99.97 33.86
C LEU A 281 -28.53 99.04 33.54
N GLU A 282 -29.75 99.57 33.38
CA GLU A 282 -30.91 98.79 32.95
C GLU A 282 -30.74 98.22 31.53
N GLN A 283 -30.14 99.00 30.62
CA GLN A 283 -29.81 98.54 29.26
C GLN A 283 -28.74 97.43 29.29
N ASP A 284 -27.68 97.58 30.08
CA ASP A 284 -26.63 96.56 30.23
C ASP A 284 -27.20 95.27 30.86
N LEU A 285 -28.06 95.39 31.87
CA LEU A 285 -28.78 94.28 32.53
C LEU A 285 -29.72 93.56 31.55
N ALA A 286 -30.45 94.29 30.72
CA ALA A 286 -31.27 93.71 29.65
C ALA A 286 -30.42 92.91 28.65
N SER A 287 -29.28 93.45 28.20
CA SER A 287 -28.36 92.75 27.29
C SER A 287 -27.79 91.48 27.92
N ALA A 288 -27.45 91.51 29.21
CA ALA A 288 -26.93 90.35 29.94
C ALA A 288 -27.98 89.24 30.07
N ARG A 289 -29.26 89.60 30.28
CA ARG A 289 -30.39 88.66 30.29
C ARG A 289 -30.59 88.00 28.92
N GLU A 290 -30.52 88.74 27.81
CA GLU A 290 -30.61 88.15 26.46
C GLU A 290 -29.46 87.17 26.17
N ILE A 291 -28.23 87.51 26.56
CA ILE A 291 -27.06 86.63 26.43
C ILE A 291 -27.28 85.32 27.21
N MET A 292 -27.71 85.40 28.47
CA MET A 292 -28.01 84.25 29.33
C MET A 292 -29.09 83.35 28.70
N ASP A 293 -30.15 83.95 28.15
CA ASP A 293 -31.24 83.21 27.50
C ASP A 293 -30.79 82.53 26.19
N SER A 294 -29.88 83.16 25.44
CA SER A 294 -29.26 82.57 24.24
C SER A 294 -28.34 81.38 24.58
N GLN A 295 -27.55 81.49 25.67
CA GLN A 295 -26.69 80.42 26.18
C GLN A 295 -27.53 79.23 26.65
N LYS A 296 -28.62 79.49 27.37
CA LYS A 296 -29.57 78.47 27.85
C LYS A 296 -30.17 77.66 26.70
N ARG A 297 -30.73 78.35 25.68
CA ARG A 297 -31.26 77.71 24.46
C ARG A 297 -30.20 76.99 23.60
N ARG A 298 -28.91 77.12 23.91
CA ARG A 298 -27.82 76.32 23.32
C ARG A 298 -27.51 75.09 24.18
N LEU A 299 -27.46 75.26 25.50
CA LEU A 299 -27.31 74.16 26.47
C LEU A 299 -28.39 73.09 26.27
N ASP A 300 -29.66 73.50 26.22
CA ASP A 300 -30.82 72.61 26.12
C ASP A 300 -30.77 71.73 24.85
N ARG A 301 -30.23 72.25 23.74
CA ARG A 301 -30.05 71.50 22.48
C ARG A 301 -28.94 70.47 22.57
N LEU A 302 -27.77 70.86 23.08
CA LEU A 302 -26.62 69.96 23.21
C LEU A 302 -26.90 68.82 24.21
N GLN A 303 -27.74 69.05 25.23
CA GLN A 303 -28.21 68.01 26.15
C GLN A 303 -29.15 66.99 25.46
N ALA A 304 -30.01 67.44 24.54
CA ALA A 304 -30.83 66.52 23.75
C ALA A 304 -29.98 65.65 22.79
N GLU A 305 -28.94 66.23 22.18
CA GLU A 305 -27.97 65.50 21.35
C GLU A 305 -27.09 64.53 22.16
N GLU A 306 -26.79 64.84 23.43
CA GLU A 306 -26.11 63.90 24.32
C GLU A 306 -26.99 62.68 24.63
N GLY A 307 -28.29 62.89 24.81
CA GLY A 307 -29.27 61.83 25.09
C GLY A 307 -29.39 60.81 23.97
N SER A 308 -29.52 61.25 22.70
CA SER A 308 -29.59 60.32 21.56
C SER A 308 -28.30 59.52 21.37
N LYS A 309 -27.13 60.12 21.63
CA LYS A 309 -25.83 59.43 21.60
C LYS A 309 -25.60 58.51 22.80
N GLN A 310 -26.42 58.58 23.85
CA GLN A 310 -26.44 57.61 24.96
C GLN A 310 -27.27 56.36 24.58
N GLU A 311 -28.42 56.51 23.92
CA GLU A 311 -29.23 55.37 23.46
C GLU A 311 -28.44 54.46 22.48
N LEU A 312 -27.70 55.06 21.56
CA LEU A 312 -26.78 54.37 20.65
C LEU A 312 -25.67 53.58 21.37
N ARG A 313 -25.18 54.07 22.53
CA ARG A 313 -24.20 53.35 23.35
C ARG A 313 -24.81 52.11 23.98
N ASP A 314 -26.05 52.21 24.45
CA ASP A 314 -26.72 51.12 25.15
C ASP A 314 -27.11 50.00 24.16
N GLN A 315 -27.49 50.36 22.92
CA GLN A 315 -27.63 49.41 21.80
C GLN A 315 -26.30 48.69 21.49
N LEU A 316 -25.17 49.41 21.42
CA LEU A 316 -23.84 48.81 21.22
C LEU A 316 -23.44 47.85 22.37
N GLN A 317 -23.91 48.09 23.59
CA GLN A 317 -23.67 47.18 24.71
C GLN A 317 -24.50 45.88 24.61
N VAL A 318 -25.71 45.93 24.04
CA VAL A 318 -26.50 44.73 23.71
C VAL A 318 -25.82 43.93 22.59
N ILE A 319 -25.46 44.56 21.48
CA ILE A 319 -24.81 43.90 20.33
C ILE A 319 -23.51 43.18 20.77
N LYS A 320 -22.71 43.80 21.66
CA LYS A 320 -21.52 43.14 22.22
C LYS A 320 -21.84 41.92 23.08
N ALA A 321 -22.92 41.96 23.86
CA ALA A 321 -23.35 40.79 24.64
C ALA A 321 -23.83 39.65 23.73
N GLU A 322 -24.60 39.95 22.68
CA GLU A 322 -25.06 38.96 21.68
C GLU A 322 -23.88 38.35 20.91
N ARG A 323 -22.93 39.17 20.46
CA ARG A 323 -21.68 38.73 19.82
C ARG A 323 -20.86 37.80 20.73
N ASP A 324 -20.74 38.13 22.01
CA ASP A 324 -19.96 37.34 22.96
C ASP A 324 -20.68 36.02 23.32
N GLU A 325 -22.02 36.02 23.37
CA GLU A 325 -22.83 34.79 23.47
C GLU A 325 -22.69 33.90 22.22
N LEU A 326 -22.70 34.50 21.01
CA LEU A 326 -22.43 33.80 19.76
C LEU A 326 -21.00 33.22 19.71
N SER A 327 -20.00 33.95 20.22
CA SER A 327 -18.62 33.44 20.37
C SER A 327 -18.54 32.23 21.31
N GLN A 328 -19.28 32.24 22.42
CA GLN A 328 -19.38 31.09 23.33
C GLN A 328 -20.09 29.90 22.66
N LYS A 329 -21.19 30.13 21.93
CA LYS A 329 -21.90 29.10 21.15
C LYS A 329 -21.02 28.50 20.04
N ALA A 330 -20.20 29.31 19.37
CA ALA A 330 -19.24 28.84 18.37
C ALA A 330 -18.17 27.91 19.00
N LYS A 331 -17.57 28.31 20.13
CA LYS A 331 -16.61 27.48 20.88
C LYS A 331 -17.25 26.18 21.41
N ALA A 332 -18.51 26.22 21.84
CA ALA A 332 -19.25 25.03 22.23
C ALA A 332 -19.47 24.07 21.03
N ASN A 333 -19.84 24.60 19.86
CA ASN A 333 -19.98 23.81 18.64
C ASN A 333 -18.64 23.23 18.15
N GLU A 334 -17.53 23.96 18.29
CA GLU A 334 -16.19 23.45 17.96
C GLU A 334 -15.78 22.29 18.87
N ASN A 335 -16.04 22.39 20.17
CA ASN A 335 -15.82 21.31 21.13
C ASN A 335 -16.73 20.09 20.86
N LEU A 336 -17.99 20.32 20.45
CA LEU A 336 -18.89 19.24 20.01
C LEU A 336 -18.38 18.59 18.72
N LYS A 337 -17.90 19.36 17.73
CA LYS A 337 -17.29 18.83 16.49
C LYS A 337 -16.09 17.94 16.80
N LYS A 338 -15.15 18.43 17.61
CA LYS A 338 -13.99 17.65 18.09
C LYS A 338 -14.39 16.36 18.81
N LYS A 339 -15.47 16.38 19.59
CA LYS A 339 -15.99 15.18 20.26
C LYS A 339 -16.69 14.21 19.29
N ILE A 340 -17.40 14.71 18.27
CA ILE A 340 -17.95 13.88 17.18
C ILE A 340 -16.82 13.25 16.36
N GLU A 341 -15.75 13.99 16.09
CA GLU A 341 -14.56 13.48 15.39
C GLU A 341 -13.86 12.37 16.20
N SER A 342 -13.70 12.55 17.52
CA SER A 342 -13.20 11.49 18.43
C SER A 342 -14.09 10.25 18.39
N LEU A 343 -15.41 10.41 18.59
CA LEU A 343 -16.36 9.30 18.58
C LEU A 343 -16.39 8.59 17.21
N THR A 344 -16.23 9.31 16.10
CA THR A 344 -16.16 8.74 14.75
C THR A 344 -14.87 7.95 14.53
N LYS A 345 -13.75 8.37 15.15
CA LYS A 345 -12.50 7.59 15.17
C LYS A 345 -12.65 6.33 16.02
N GLU A 346 -13.25 6.44 17.21
CA GLU A 346 -13.54 5.33 18.11
C GLU A 346 -14.48 4.29 17.46
N THR A 347 -15.54 4.70 16.73
CA THR A 347 -16.40 3.76 16.00
C THR A 347 -15.66 3.04 14.88
N LYS A 348 -14.82 3.75 14.10
CA LYS A 348 -14.00 3.11 13.05
C LYS A 348 -13.00 2.11 13.63
N GLN A 349 -12.40 2.41 14.78
CA GLN A 349 -11.53 1.47 15.50
C GLN A 349 -12.30 0.24 16.01
N LEU A 350 -13.54 0.41 16.49
CA LEU A 350 -14.41 -0.70 16.89
C LEU A 350 -14.95 -1.52 15.71
N GLU A 351 -15.04 -0.94 14.51
CA GLU A 351 -15.39 -1.66 13.28
C GLU A 351 -14.19 -2.47 12.77
N ALA A 352 -12.99 -1.88 12.67
CA ALA A 352 -11.76 -2.60 12.35
C ALA A 352 -11.50 -3.78 13.31
N LEU A 353 -11.61 -3.57 14.63
CA LEU A 353 -11.45 -4.64 15.63
C LEU A 353 -12.49 -5.77 15.51
N ARG A 354 -13.66 -5.53 14.90
CA ARG A 354 -14.64 -6.58 14.59
C ARG A 354 -14.27 -7.36 13.35
N GLU A 355 -13.78 -6.68 12.32
CA GLU A 355 -13.27 -7.32 11.10
C GLU A 355 -12.04 -8.18 11.40
N ASP A 356 -11.10 -7.67 12.21
CA ASP A 356 -9.94 -8.43 12.70
C ASP A 356 -10.36 -9.66 13.52
N HIS A 357 -11.33 -9.51 14.44
CA HIS A 357 -11.86 -10.64 15.21
C HIS A 357 -12.57 -11.67 14.31
N GLN A 358 -13.25 -11.24 13.25
CA GLN A 358 -13.87 -12.16 12.29
C GLN A 358 -12.81 -12.89 11.47
N GLN A 359 -11.82 -12.19 10.92
CA GLN A 359 -10.69 -12.81 10.21
C GLN A 359 -9.92 -13.79 11.11
N ALA A 360 -9.70 -13.45 12.39
CA ALA A 360 -9.06 -14.35 13.35
C ALA A 360 -9.86 -15.64 13.57
N ARG A 361 -11.20 -15.58 13.58
CA ARG A 361 -12.06 -16.77 13.63
C ARG A 361 -12.00 -17.60 12.36
N GLU A 362 -12.01 -16.95 11.20
CA GLU A 362 -11.92 -17.63 9.91
C GLU A 362 -10.57 -18.34 9.73
N ARG A 363 -9.46 -17.73 10.18
CA ARG A 363 -8.13 -18.38 10.25
C ARG A 363 -8.09 -19.54 11.24
N LEU A 364 -8.74 -19.42 12.41
CA LEU A 364 -8.79 -20.49 13.40
C LEU A 364 -9.53 -21.73 12.82
N ALA A 365 -10.66 -21.53 12.15
CA ALA A 365 -11.37 -22.62 11.44
C ALA A 365 -10.58 -23.21 10.26
N GLN A 366 -9.70 -22.44 9.62
CA GLN A 366 -8.75 -22.95 8.61
C GLN A 366 -7.65 -23.81 9.25
N LEU A 367 -7.16 -23.44 10.44
CA LEU A 367 -6.17 -24.21 11.19
C LEU A 367 -6.77 -25.53 11.71
N GLU A 368 -7.98 -25.53 12.28
CA GLU A 368 -8.70 -26.74 12.69
C GLU A 368 -8.83 -27.75 11.54
N ASN A 369 -9.17 -27.29 10.33
CA ASN A 369 -9.23 -28.12 9.11
C ASN A 369 -7.84 -28.64 8.67
N VAL A 370 -6.77 -27.87 8.89
CA VAL A 370 -5.39 -28.33 8.64
C VAL A 370 -4.97 -29.39 9.67
N GLU A 371 -5.35 -29.25 10.94
CA GLU A 371 -5.10 -30.26 11.99
C GLU A 371 -5.83 -31.58 11.68
N GLU A 372 -7.12 -31.54 11.33
CA GLU A 372 -7.88 -32.72 10.86
C GLU A 372 -7.18 -33.42 9.67
N ARG A 373 -6.69 -32.63 8.69
CA ARG A 373 -5.97 -33.17 7.52
C ARG A 373 -4.61 -33.76 7.90
N ILE A 374 -3.92 -33.22 8.89
CA ILE A 374 -2.67 -33.77 9.41
C ILE A 374 -2.93 -35.10 10.13
N GLU A 375 -3.98 -35.21 10.95
CA GLU A 375 -4.35 -36.48 11.61
C GLU A 375 -4.71 -37.56 10.58
N VAL A 376 -5.49 -37.23 9.54
CA VAL A 376 -5.80 -38.16 8.44
C VAL A 376 -4.52 -38.60 7.71
N LEU A 377 -3.61 -37.68 7.41
CA LEU A 377 -2.33 -38.02 6.77
C LEU A 377 -1.42 -38.87 7.66
N GLN A 378 -1.37 -38.62 8.97
CA GLN A 378 -0.63 -39.46 9.93
C GLN A 378 -1.18 -40.89 9.98
N ASN A 379 -2.49 -41.06 9.95
CA ASN A 379 -3.12 -42.39 9.89
C ASN A 379 -2.80 -43.10 8.56
N ILE A 380 -2.87 -42.40 7.42
CA ILE A 380 -2.47 -42.97 6.12
C ILE A 380 -0.98 -43.35 6.08
N ILE A 381 -0.08 -42.54 6.66
CA ILE A 381 1.35 -42.86 6.78
C ILE A 381 1.57 -44.11 7.65
N LYS A 382 0.80 -44.26 8.73
CA LYS A 382 0.84 -45.44 9.62
C LYS A 382 0.34 -46.71 8.94
N GLU A 383 -0.74 -46.63 8.15
CA GLU A 383 -1.24 -47.74 7.34
C GLU A 383 -0.23 -48.11 6.23
N ASN A 384 0.35 -47.12 5.54
CA ASN A 384 1.41 -47.34 4.55
C ASN A 384 2.67 -47.96 5.17
N GLY A 385 3.03 -47.59 6.41
CA GLY A 385 4.11 -48.25 7.15
C GLY A 385 3.82 -49.74 7.43
N GLN A 386 2.55 -50.09 7.70
CA GLN A 386 2.14 -51.48 7.88
C GLN A 386 2.10 -52.26 6.55
N THR A 387 1.63 -51.66 5.45
CA THR A 387 1.65 -52.34 4.14
C THR A 387 3.08 -52.51 3.62
N LEU A 388 3.99 -51.56 3.85
CA LEU A 388 5.42 -51.72 3.58
C LEU A 388 6.04 -52.84 4.40
N ALA A 389 5.84 -52.89 5.73
CA ALA A 389 6.37 -53.96 6.57
C ALA A 389 5.84 -55.36 6.16
N ASN A 390 4.56 -55.46 5.80
CA ASN A 390 3.98 -56.69 5.25
C ASN A 390 4.59 -57.06 3.88
N GLY A 391 4.88 -56.06 3.04
CA GLY A 391 5.56 -56.23 1.76
C GLY A 391 7.01 -56.70 1.93
N GLU A 392 7.77 -56.14 2.86
CA GLU A 392 9.12 -56.57 3.19
C GLU A 392 9.16 -58.00 3.72
N GLN A 393 8.21 -58.37 4.60
CA GLN A 393 8.05 -59.75 5.07
C GLN A 393 7.72 -60.71 3.92
N ALA A 394 6.81 -60.34 3.01
CA ALA A 394 6.48 -61.14 1.83
C ALA A 394 7.69 -61.29 0.89
N ILE A 395 8.46 -60.21 0.65
CA ILE A 395 9.70 -60.25 -0.14
C ILE A 395 10.75 -61.15 0.52
N PHE A 396 10.87 -61.13 1.86
CA PHE A 396 11.76 -62.02 2.59
C PHE A 396 11.34 -63.49 2.46
N GLU A 397 10.04 -63.79 2.55
CA GLU A 397 9.50 -65.14 2.36
C GLU A 397 9.66 -65.64 0.92
N GLU A 398 9.40 -64.81 -0.10
CA GLU A 398 9.64 -65.16 -1.50
C GLU A 398 11.13 -65.33 -1.81
N LYS A 399 12.02 -64.52 -1.22
CA LYS A 399 13.47 -64.74 -1.29
C LYS A 399 13.86 -66.07 -0.64
N GLY A 400 13.23 -66.42 0.48
CA GLY A 400 13.34 -67.73 1.12
C GLY A 400 12.91 -68.88 0.21
N LYS A 401 11.72 -68.80 -0.39
CA LYS A 401 11.20 -69.79 -1.37
C LYS A 401 12.14 -69.90 -2.57
N ARG A 402 12.57 -68.77 -3.15
CA ARG A 402 13.51 -68.70 -4.26
C ARG A 402 14.81 -69.47 -3.95
N THR A 403 15.44 -69.26 -2.80
CA THR A 403 16.69 -69.98 -2.47
C THR A 403 16.50 -71.50 -2.32
N ARG A 404 15.30 -71.97 -1.92
CA ARG A 404 14.96 -73.40 -1.94
C ARG A 404 14.79 -73.92 -3.36
N VAL A 405 14.06 -73.19 -4.21
CA VAL A 405 13.87 -73.52 -5.63
C VAL A 405 15.19 -73.49 -6.41
N GLU A 406 16.11 -72.59 -6.08
CA GLU A 406 17.48 -72.56 -6.63
C GLU A 406 18.29 -73.79 -6.20
N HIS A 407 18.17 -74.23 -4.94
CA HIS A 407 18.80 -75.46 -4.45
C HIS A 407 18.17 -76.73 -5.07
N GLU A 408 16.85 -76.77 -5.21
CA GLU A 408 16.12 -77.87 -5.86
C GLU A 408 16.47 -77.95 -7.35
N ASN A 409 16.58 -76.82 -8.06
CA ASN A 409 17.08 -76.79 -9.44
C ASN A 409 18.53 -77.26 -9.54
N LEU A 410 19.41 -76.88 -8.61
CA LEU A 410 20.79 -77.37 -8.58
C LEU A 410 20.86 -78.90 -8.37
N MET A 411 20.01 -79.43 -7.50
CA MET A 411 19.88 -80.88 -7.26
C MET A 411 19.28 -81.62 -8.45
N LEU A 412 18.27 -81.03 -9.13
CA LEU A 412 17.69 -81.56 -10.37
C LEU A 412 18.68 -81.52 -11.54
N MET A 413 19.47 -80.45 -11.68
CA MET A 413 20.56 -80.38 -12.67
C MET A 413 21.59 -81.49 -12.42
N LYS A 414 21.99 -81.70 -11.16
CA LYS A 414 22.91 -82.79 -10.80
C LYS A 414 22.32 -84.17 -11.07
N GLN A 415 21.03 -84.39 -10.81
CA GLN A 415 20.34 -85.63 -11.18
C GLN A 415 20.24 -85.80 -12.71
N LEU A 416 20.01 -84.72 -13.46
CA LEU A 416 19.93 -84.73 -14.92
C LEU A 416 21.31 -84.96 -15.56
N GLU A 417 22.38 -84.50 -14.94
CA GLU A 417 23.76 -84.80 -15.33
C GLU A 417 24.12 -86.26 -15.03
N GLN A 418 23.69 -86.79 -13.87
CA GLN A 418 23.80 -88.22 -13.57
C GLN A 418 22.97 -89.11 -14.51
N THR A 419 21.76 -88.72 -14.92
CA THR A 419 21.00 -89.48 -15.91
C THR A 419 21.59 -89.34 -17.32
N ARG A 420 22.20 -88.21 -17.68
CA ARG A 420 22.99 -88.08 -18.91
C ARG A 420 24.23 -88.98 -18.90
N GLU A 421 24.96 -89.07 -17.79
CA GLU A 421 26.05 -90.04 -17.66
C GLU A 421 25.57 -91.49 -17.82
N LEU A 422 24.41 -91.83 -17.26
CA LEU A 422 23.81 -93.16 -17.39
C LEU A 422 23.28 -93.42 -18.81
N GLN A 423 22.74 -92.41 -19.50
CA GLN A 423 22.38 -92.49 -20.90
C GLN A 423 23.62 -92.70 -21.77
N TYR A 424 24.68 -91.92 -21.57
CA TYR A 424 25.93 -92.06 -22.31
C TYR A 424 26.53 -93.46 -22.12
N LYS A 425 26.60 -93.98 -20.89
CA LYS A 425 27.04 -95.37 -20.61
C LYS A 425 26.12 -96.43 -21.23
N ALA A 426 24.82 -96.14 -21.39
CA ALA A 426 23.88 -97.04 -22.07
C ALA A 426 23.97 -96.96 -23.61
N GLU A 427 24.34 -95.80 -24.16
CA GLU A 427 24.64 -95.60 -25.59
C GLU A 427 25.99 -96.23 -25.97
N ASP A 428 26.99 -96.14 -25.10
CA ASP A 428 28.30 -96.77 -25.23
C ASP A 428 28.17 -98.31 -25.18
N ALA A 429 27.46 -98.85 -24.19
CA ALA A 429 27.13 -100.28 -24.12
C ALA A 429 26.21 -100.74 -25.28
N LYS A 430 25.37 -99.85 -25.84
CA LYS A 430 24.61 -100.14 -27.06
C LYS A 430 25.53 -100.24 -28.28
N GLN A 431 26.53 -99.36 -28.40
CA GLN A 431 27.53 -99.43 -29.47
C GLN A 431 28.40 -100.69 -29.34
N GLU A 432 28.83 -101.05 -28.13
CA GLU A 432 29.52 -102.33 -27.86
C GLU A 432 28.68 -103.53 -28.31
N LEU A 433 27.38 -103.56 -28.01
CA LEU A 433 26.47 -104.63 -28.44
C LEU A 433 26.20 -104.61 -29.96
N GLU A 434 26.09 -103.44 -30.59
CA GLU A 434 25.96 -103.31 -32.05
C GLU A 434 27.23 -103.74 -32.80
N GLU A 435 28.41 -103.50 -32.20
CA GLU A 435 29.69 -104.02 -32.70
C GLU A 435 29.82 -105.54 -32.46
N ARG A 436 29.37 -106.06 -31.31
CA ARG A 436 29.34 -107.51 -31.03
C ARG A 436 28.40 -108.27 -31.96
N ILE A 437 27.26 -107.68 -32.34
CA ILE A 437 26.36 -108.21 -33.37
C ILE A 437 27.09 -108.25 -34.71
N ARG A 438 27.78 -107.16 -35.10
CA ARG A 438 28.56 -107.09 -36.35
C ARG A 438 29.71 -108.10 -36.40
N GLU A 439 30.38 -108.34 -35.27
CA GLU A 439 31.38 -109.41 -35.14
C GLU A 439 30.75 -110.79 -35.33
N LEU A 440 29.61 -111.09 -34.68
CA LEU A 440 28.90 -112.36 -34.82
C LEU A 440 28.37 -112.58 -36.25
N GLU A 441 27.86 -111.55 -36.90
CA GLU A 441 27.47 -111.58 -38.32
C GLU A 441 28.67 -111.85 -39.23
N SER A 442 29.85 -111.29 -38.93
CA SER A 442 31.09 -111.58 -39.67
C SER A 442 31.62 -113.00 -39.43
N ALA A 443 31.50 -113.51 -38.19
CA ALA A 443 31.94 -114.85 -37.80
C ALA A 443 31.07 -115.96 -38.43
N ASN A 444 29.81 -115.65 -38.79
CA ASN A 444 28.88 -116.60 -39.40
C ASN A 444 29.06 -116.75 -40.93
N HIS A 445 30.05 -116.09 -41.53
CA HIS A 445 30.30 -116.08 -42.98
C HIS A 445 31.70 -116.56 -43.41
N ALA A 446 32.48 -117.14 -42.50
CA ALA A 446 33.75 -117.80 -42.82
C ALA A 446 33.83 -119.22 -42.21
N ASP A 447 34.46 -120.13 -42.96
CA ASP A 447 34.66 -121.56 -42.63
C ASP A 447 33.40 -122.42 -42.39
N ARG A 448 32.78 -122.88 -43.49
CA ARG A 448 32.89 -124.31 -43.86
C ARG A 448 32.34 -124.59 -45.26
N GLY A 449 33.25 -124.59 -46.23
CA GLY A 449 33.01 -125.17 -47.55
C GLY A 449 33.43 -126.64 -47.58
N ASP A 450 32.43 -127.52 -47.68
CA ASP A 450 32.43 -128.71 -48.54
C ASP A 450 33.66 -129.65 -48.56
N THR A 451 33.52 -130.79 -47.89
CA THR A 451 33.99 -132.08 -48.43
C THR A 451 32.89 -133.14 -48.26
N LEU A 452 32.22 -133.42 -49.37
CA LEU A 452 31.22 -134.47 -49.58
C LEU A 452 31.71 -135.92 -49.37
N GLU A 453 30.75 -136.84 -49.32
CA GLU A 453 30.83 -138.25 -49.77
C GLU A 453 31.87 -139.17 -49.11
N ASP A 454 31.52 -139.74 -47.94
CA ASP A 454 31.51 -141.21 -47.78
C ASP A 454 30.53 -141.68 -46.67
N GLU A 455 30.35 -142.99 -46.55
CA GLU A 455 29.59 -143.74 -45.53
C GLU A 455 28.07 -143.49 -45.45
N LEU A 456 27.41 -143.79 -46.58
CA LEU A 456 26.11 -144.47 -46.57
C LEU A 456 26.17 -145.78 -45.72
N SER A 457 25.31 -145.94 -44.71
CA SER A 457 24.49 -147.17 -44.53
C SER A 457 23.68 -147.20 -43.21
N GLN A 458 22.54 -147.90 -43.24
CA GLN A 458 21.62 -148.22 -42.13
C GLN A 458 20.85 -146.99 -41.60
N ASP A 459 19.55 -146.83 -41.83
CA ASP A 459 18.40 -147.75 -41.64
C ASP A 459 18.24 -148.18 -40.15
N ASP A 460 17.07 -148.12 -39.52
CA ASP A 460 15.72 -147.98 -40.08
C ASP A 460 14.68 -147.44 -39.04
N ASN A 461 13.54 -146.97 -39.56
CA ASN A 461 12.17 -147.43 -39.22
C ASN A 461 11.08 -146.38 -38.82
N ALA A 462 9.98 -146.42 -39.59
CA ALA A 462 8.57 -146.10 -39.29
C ALA A 462 8.08 -144.68 -38.86
N ASN A 463 7.23 -144.10 -39.74
CA ASN A 463 5.89 -143.51 -39.50
C ASN A 463 5.66 -142.49 -38.33
N GLN A 464 4.92 -141.38 -38.50
CA GLN A 464 3.80 -141.13 -39.43
C GLN A 464 3.45 -139.62 -39.62
N GLU A 465 2.90 -139.29 -40.80
CA GLU A 465 2.03 -138.15 -41.25
C GLU A 465 1.71 -137.01 -40.23
N SER A 466 1.99 -135.70 -40.45
CA SER A 466 1.51 -134.71 -41.48
C SER A 466 -0.01 -134.41 -41.45
N GLU A 467 -0.59 -133.21 -41.61
CA GLU A 467 -0.18 -131.80 -41.94
C GLU A 467 -0.73 -130.86 -40.81
N VAL A 468 -0.79 -129.51 -40.78
CA VAL A 468 -0.74 -128.45 -41.81
C VAL A 468 -0.17 -127.10 -41.28
N LYS A 469 0.18 -126.22 -42.22
CA LYS A 469 0.41 -124.73 -42.18
C LYS A 469 -0.38 -123.95 -41.09
N HIS A 470 0.13 -122.85 -40.53
CA HIS A 470 0.65 -121.67 -41.24
C HIS A 470 2.05 -121.16 -40.80
N THR A 471 2.69 -120.48 -41.75
CA THR A 471 3.99 -119.80 -41.64
C THR A 471 3.83 -118.31 -41.37
N GLU A 472 4.57 -117.74 -40.41
CA GLU A 472 5.17 -116.39 -40.53
C GLU A 472 6.17 -116.06 -39.41
N GLY A 473 7.12 -115.16 -39.73
CA GLY A 473 7.98 -114.36 -38.85
C GLY A 473 8.33 -114.84 -37.42
N ARG A 474 9.36 -115.69 -37.28
CA ARG A 474 10.05 -115.89 -35.98
C ARG A 474 11.00 -114.72 -35.68
N ILE A 475 10.44 -113.59 -35.24
CA ILE A 475 11.21 -112.49 -34.62
C ILE A 475 11.73 -112.97 -33.26
N SER A 476 13.00 -112.69 -32.93
CA SER A 476 13.62 -113.18 -31.69
C SER A 476 12.93 -112.65 -30.43
N ALA A 477 12.91 -113.45 -29.36
CA ALA A 477 12.35 -113.07 -28.07
C ALA A 477 13.03 -111.81 -27.50
N ASP A 478 14.32 -111.62 -27.75
CA ASP A 478 15.06 -110.43 -27.32
C ASP A 478 14.60 -109.15 -28.04
N ALA A 479 14.18 -109.25 -29.31
CA ALA A 479 13.62 -108.12 -30.04
C ALA A 479 12.24 -107.73 -29.48
N ILE A 480 11.44 -108.69 -29.02
CA ILE A 480 10.18 -108.43 -28.30
C ILE A 480 10.45 -107.78 -26.94
N ALA A 481 11.46 -108.26 -26.20
CA ALA A 481 11.87 -107.68 -24.91
C ALA A 481 12.44 -106.24 -25.07
N LEU A 482 13.17 -105.97 -26.15
CA LEU A 482 13.65 -104.63 -26.51
C LEU A 482 12.49 -103.70 -26.91
N GLN A 483 11.55 -104.17 -27.73
CA GLN A 483 10.35 -103.39 -28.10
C GLN A 483 9.53 -103.01 -26.87
N GLN A 484 9.27 -103.96 -25.96
CA GLN A 484 8.59 -103.68 -24.68
C GLN A 484 9.32 -102.61 -23.86
N ARG A 485 10.66 -102.57 -23.90
CA ARG A 485 11.47 -101.55 -23.22
C ARG A 485 11.32 -100.17 -23.85
N VAL A 486 11.23 -100.08 -25.18
CA VAL A 486 10.94 -98.84 -25.92
C VAL A 486 9.51 -98.37 -25.64
N ASP A 487 8.54 -99.27 -25.60
CA ASP A 487 7.14 -98.95 -25.32
C ASP A 487 6.96 -98.39 -23.89
N ILE A 488 7.65 -98.98 -22.90
CA ILE A 488 7.68 -98.48 -21.51
C ILE A 488 8.27 -97.06 -21.41
N LEU A 489 9.35 -96.77 -22.14
CA LEU A 489 9.94 -95.43 -22.17
C LEU A 489 9.01 -94.41 -22.87
N THR A 490 8.35 -94.83 -23.95
CA THR A 490 7.39 -94.00 -24.70
C THR A 490 6.15 -93.67 -23.86
N ALA A 491 5.64 -94.63 -23.08
CA ALA A 491 4.56 -94.39 -22.12
C ALA A 491 4.98 -93.41 -21.01
N ARG A 492 6.24 -93.48 -20.55
CA ARG A 492 6.78 -92.60 -19.51
C ARG A 492 6.96 -91.16 -19.96
N LEU A 493 7.27 -90.93 -21.25
CA LEU A 493 7.28 -89.59 -21.85
C LEU A 493 5.87 -88.97 -21.87
N LYS A 494 4.85 -89.70 -22.34
CA LYS A 494 3.46 -89.21 -22.32
C LYS A 494 2.96 -88.86 -20.92
N SER A 495 3.38 -89.63 -19.90
CA SER A 495 3.05 -89.34 -18.50
C SER A 495 3.60 -88.00 -18.01
N LEU A 496 4.76 -87.56 -18.53
CA LEU A 496 5.36 -86.26 -18.19
C LEU A 496 4.66 -85.12 -18.93
N GLU A 497 4.30 -85.30 -20.21
CA GLU A 497 3.49 -84.35 -20.96
C GLU A 497 2.15 -84.06 -20.25
N THR A 498 1.45 -85.10 -19.78
CA THR A 498 0.18 -84.92 -19.06
C THR A 498 0.32 -84.17 -17.73
N GLU A 499 1.41 -84.37 -16.99
CA GLU A 499 1.62 -83.66 -15.71
C GLU A 499 1.95 -82.18 -15.95
N THR A 500 2.70 -81.85 -17.00
CA THR A 500 2.98 -80.44 -17.37
C THR A 500 1.72 -79.70 -17.86
N LEU A 501 0.84 -80.37 -18.62
CA LEU A 501 -0.46 -79.82 -19.01
C LEU A 501 -1.38 -79.57 -17.80
N LYS A 502 -1.38 -80.49 -16.83
CA LYS A 502 -2.13 -80.33 -15.58
C LYS A 502 -1.64 -79.15 -14.75
N GLN A 503 -0.33 -78.95 -14.63
CA GLN A 503 0.24 -77.76 -13.97
C GLN A 503 -0.12 -76.45 -14.70
N MET A 504 -0.23 -76.46 -16.04
CA MET A 504 -0.77 -75.29 -16.77
C MET A 504 -2.27 -75.06 -16.48
N GLN A 505 -3.07 -76.12 -16.36
CA GLN A 505 -4.49 -75.99 -15.99
C GLN A 505 -4.69 -75.49 -14.55
N GLU A 506 -3.88 -75.93 -13.59
CA GLU A 506 -3.94 -75.45 -12.19
C GLU A 506 -3.55 -73.97 -12.09
N ASN A 507 -2.56 -73.51 -12.85
CA ASN A 507 -2.20 -72.08 -12.94
C ASN A 507 -3.28 -71.23 -13.65
N LEU A 508 -4.05 -71.80 -14.59
CA LEU A 508 -5.23 -71.14 -15.17
C LEU A 508 -6.42 -71.15 -14.20
N GLY A 509 -6.59 -72.21 -13.41
CA GLY A 509 -7.60 -72.33 -12.36
C GLY A 509 -7.44 -71.27 -11.27
N LEU A 510 -6.22 -71.07 -10.75
CA LEU A 510 -5.90 -70.00 -9.79
C LEU A 510 -6.20 -68.59 -10.33
N ARG A 511 -6.17 -68.40 -11.65
CA ARG A 511 -6.58 -67.15 -12.32
C ARG A 511 -8.09 -67.05 -12.58
N SER A 512 -8.80 -68.18 -12.58
CA SER A 512 -10.25 -68.28 -12.72
C SER A 512 -10.97 -68.06 -11.39
N ASP A 513 -10.48 -68.66 -10.29
CA ASP A 513 -11.15 -68.61 -8.99
C ASP A 513 -11.17 -67.18 -8.41
N MET A 514 -10.13 -66.39 -8.68
CA MET A 514 -10.08 -64.96 -8.32
C MET A 514 -11.04 -64.07 -9.16
N MET A 515 -11.73 -64.65 -10.15
CA MET A 515 -12.77 -64.02 -10.98
C MET A 515 -14.17 -64.64 -10.78
N ALA A 516 -14.32 -65.62 -9.87
CA ALA A 516 -15.49 -66.51 -9.83
C ALA A 516 -16.56 -66.18 -8.78
N GLU A 517 -16.29 -65.30 -7.81
CA GLU A 517 -17.31 -64.80 -6.87
C GLU A 517 -18.03 -63.56 -7.43
N LYS A 518 -19.35 -63.52 -7.26
CA LYS A 518 -20.27 -62.80 -8.16
C LYS A 518 -20.81 -61.51 -7.57
N ASP A 519 -20.78 -60.42 -8.35
CA ASP A 519 -22.02 -59.68 -8.65
C ASP A 519 -21.89 -58.81 -9.92
N GLU A 520 -22.40 -59.28 -11.08
CA GLU A 520 -22.20 -58.64 -12.41
C GLU A 520 -22.78 -57.22 -12.53
N ASN A 521 -23.73 -56.83 -11.68
CA ASN A 521 -24.26 -55.47 -11.64
C ASN A 521 -23.45 -54.51 -10.74
N SER A 522 -22.55 -55.01 -9.90
CA SER A 522 -21.65 -54.16 -9.10
C SER A 522 -20.40 -53.73 -9.87
N GLN A 523 -19.92 -54.57 -10.79
CA GLN A 523 -18.60 -54.42 -11.40
C GLN A 523 -18.57 -53.51 -12.64
N LYS A 524 -19.70 -53.19 -13.27
CA LYS A 524 -19.75 -52.29 -14.45
C LYS A 524 -19.09 -50.92 -14.22
N PRO A 525 -19.43 -50.13 -13.17
CA PRO A 525 -18.77 -48.85 -12.93
C PRO A 525 -17.28 -49.02 -12.60
N PHE A 526 -16.86 -50.14 -11.99
CA PHE A 526 -15.47 -50.42 -11.68
C PHE A 526 -14.66 -50.77 -12.95
N LEU A 527 -15.22 -51.58 -13.84
CA LEU A 527 -14.62 -51.91 -15.14
C LEU A 527 -14.54 -50.67 -16.03
N GLU A 528 -15.60 -49.86 -16.11
CA GLU A 528 -15.58 -48.57 -16.82
C GLU A 528 -14.56 -47.58 -16.23
N GLN A 529 -14.39 -47.54 -14.91
CA GLN A 529 -13.38 -46.68 -14.27
C GLN A 529 -11.97 -47.20 -14.50
N ASN A 530 -11.74 -48.52 -14.48
CA ASN A 530 -10.44 -49.12 -14.77
C ASN A 530 -10.05 -48.95 -16.24
N GLU A 531 -11.00 -49.07 -17.17
CA GLU A 531 -10.80 -48.79 -18.60
C GLU A 531 -10.45 -47.31 -18.82
N LYS A 532 -11.20 -46.38 -18.21
CA LYS A 532 -10.92 -44.92 -18.26
C LYS A 532 -9.58 -44.56 -17.59
N LEU A 533 -9.17 -45.31 -16.56
CA LEU A 533 -7.88 -45.15 -15.89
C LEU A 533 -6.74 -45.68 -16.76
N GLN A 534 -6.92 -46.80 -17.47
CA GLN A 534 -5.95 -47.30 -18.44
C GLN A 534 -5.82 -46.38 -19.67
N THR A 535 -6.92 -45.80 -20.19
CA THR A 535 -6.82 -44.80 -21.26
C THR A 535 -6.12 -43.53 -20.77
N ALA A 536 -6.43 -43.04 -19.57
CA ALA A 536 -5.74 -41.88 -18.99
C ALA A 536 -4.26 -42.15 -18.72
N GLN A 537 -3.89 -43.36 -18.30
CA GLN A 537 -2.49 -43.78 -18.14
C GLN A 537 -1.78 -43.84 -19.50
N ALA A 538 -2.40 -44.42 -20.54
CA ALA A 538 -1.84 -44.47 -21.89
C ALA A 538 -1.68 -43.06 -22.51
N GLU A 539 -2.65 -42.17 -22.32
CA GLU A 539 -2.56 -40.76 -22.73
C GLU A 539 -1.42 -40.03 -21.99
N LEU A 540 -1.25 -40.28 -20.69
CA LEU A 540 -0.20 -39.66 -19.88
C LEU A 540 1.19 -40.24 -20.21
N GLU A 541 1.30 -41.52 -20.57
CA GLU A 541 2.53 -42.11 -21.10
C GLU A 541 2.87 -41.61 -22.51
N GLU A 542 1.89 -41.43 -23.40
CA GLU A 542 2.07 -40.82 -24.72
C GLU A 542 2.45 -39.33 -24.61
N LEU A 543 1.85 -38.57 -23.69
CA LEU A 543 2.27 -37.19 -23.40
C LEU A 543 3.69 -37.14 -22.84
N ARG A 544 4.07 -38.06 -21.94
CA ARG A 544 5.48 -38.20 -21.50
C ARG A 544 6.41 -38.64 -22.64
N ARG A 545 5.93 -39.43 -23.60
CA ARG A 545 6.70 -39.83 -24.80
C ARG A 545 6.95 -38.61 -25.69
N ARG A 546 5.91 -37.82 -25.97
CA ARG A 546 5.99 -36.57 -26.74
C ARG A 546 6.85 -35.51 -26.06
N LEU A 547 6.76 -35.34 -24.74
CA LEU A 547 7.61 -34.42 -24.00
C LEU A 547 9.09 -34.81 -24.17
N ARG A 548 9.43 -36.10 -24.03
CA ARG A 548 10.80 -36.59 -24.30
C ARG A 548 11.22 -36.46 -25.77
N GLU A 549 10.31 -36.58 -26.73
CA GLU A 549 10.59 -36.28 -28.14
C GLU A 549 10.85 -34.78 -28.37
N GLN A 550 10.12 -33.90 -27.67
CA GLN A 550 10.34 -32.45 -27.72
C GLN A 550 11.62 -32.02 -26.99
N ASP A 551 11.96 -32.64 -25.86
CA ASP A 551 13.23 -32.45 -25.16
C ASP A 551 14.41 -32.91 -26.02
N LEU A 552 14.26 -34.05 -26.72
CA LEU A 552 15.26 -34.54 -27.67
C LEU A 552 15.40 -33.57 -28.86
N GLN A 553 14.29 -33.10 -29.44
CA GLN A 553 14.31 -32.10 -30.51
C GLN A 553 14.90 -30.77 -30.04
N MET A 554 14.67 -30.35 -28.79
CA MET A 554 15.31 -29.17 -28.20
C MET A 554 16.81 -29.38 -27.98
N ALA A 555 17.25 -30.58 -27.60
CA ALA A 555 18.66 -30.93 -27.50
C ALA A 555 19.33 -30.99 -28.88
N GLU A 556 18.67 -31.54 -29.90
CA GLU A 556 19.14 -31.57 -31.28
C GLU A 556 19.20 -30.15 -31.87
N LEU A 557 18.17 -29.33 -31.71
CA LEU A 557 18.15 -27.91 -32.13
C LEU A 557 19.23 -27.09 -31.42
N ARG A 558 19.45 -27.29 -30.11
CA ARG A 558 20.58 -26.65 -29.38
C ARG A 558 21.94 -27.09 -29.92
N ASN A 559 22.08 -28.37 -30.29
CA ASN A 559 23.30 -28.88 -30.92
C ASN A 559 23.49 -28.39 -32.36
N GLU A 560 22.42 -28.13 -33.12
CA GLU A 560 22.50 -27.46 -34.43
C GLU A 560 22.81 -25.97 -34.31
N LEU A 561 22.22 -25.28 -33.32
CA LEU A 561 22.50 -23.87 -33.02
C LEU A 561 23.96 -23.67 -32.60
N ASN A 562 24.53 -24.62 -31.84
CA ASN A 562 25.94 -24.64 -31.47
C ASN A 562 26.87 -25.08 -32.62
N ARG A 563 26.35 -25.69 -33.69
CA ARG A 563 27.12 -26.04 -34.91
C ARG A 563 27.13 -24.94 -35.97
N LYS A 564 26.18 -23.99 -35.94
CA LYS A 564 26.10 -22.84 -36.86
C LYS A 564 26.80 -21.61 -36.28
N ALA A 565 28.07 -21.76 -35.92
CA ALA A 565 28.86 -20.75 -35.20
C ALA A 565 29.50 -19.65 -36.07
N ASP A 566 28.96 -19.40 -37.27
CA ASP A 566 29.52 -18.49 -38.30
C ASP A 566 28.44 -17.54 -38.89
N ILE A 567 27.53 -16.99 -38.08
CA ILE A 567 26.51 -16.00 -38.48
C ILE A 567 26.34 -14.95 -37.37
N ASP A 568 26.18 -13.67 -37.74
CA ASP A 568 26.12 -12.50 -36.84
C ASP A 568 25.15 -12.62 -35.65
N ASP A 569 25.60 -12.14 -34.48
CA ASP A 569 24.86 -12.24 -33.23
C ASP A 569 23.55 -11.41 -33.19
N ASP A 570 23.39 -10.38 -34.02
CA ASP A 570 22.11 -9.64 -34.13
C ASP A 570 20.98 -10.53 -34.69
N VAL A 571 21.29 -11.38 -35.68
CA VAL A 571 20.34 -12.36 -36.25
C VAL A 571 20.02 -13.43 -35.20
N ARG A 572 21.01 -13.79 -34.37
CA ARG A 572 20.89 -14.72 -33.26
C ARG A 572 19.97 -14.17 -32.16
N ALA A 573 20.14 -12.92 -31.77
CA ALA A 573 19.30 -12.24 -30.78
C ALA A 573 17.84 -12.16 -31.24
N ALA A 574 17.58 -11.70 -32.46
CA ALA A 574 16.24 -11.63 -33.03
C ALA A 574 15.56 -13.01 -33.15
N SER A 575 16.30 -14.05 -33.53
CA SER A 575 15.76 -15.42 -33.59
C SER A 575 15.48 -16.01 -32.21
N MET A 576 16.30 -15.67 -31.20
CA MET A 576 16.10 -16.12 -29.82
C MET A 576 14.89 -15.44 -29.17
N GLN A 577 14.70 -14.13 -29.38
CA GLN A 577 13.50 -13.41 -28.92
C GLN A 577 12.23 -14.00 -29.54
N LYS A 578 12.23 -14.28 -30.84
CA LYS A 578 11.05 -14.79 -31.55
C LYS A 578 10.63 -16.21 -31.12
N GLU A 579 11.58 -17.08 -30.78
CA GLU A 579 11.27 -18.38 -30.18
C GLU A 579 10.93 -18.25 -28.68
N HIS A 580 11.43 -17.25 -27.97
CA HIS A 580 11.01 -16.96 -26.58
C HIS A 580 9.54 -16.49 -26.50
N GLU A 581 9.11 -15.54 -27.35
CA GLU A 581 7.70 -15.16 -27.51
C GLU A 581 6.82 -16.38 -27.85
N ARG A 582 7.30 -17.23 -28.76
CA ARG A 582 6.60 -18.45 -29.18
C ARG A 582 6.45 -19.47 -28.04
N LEU A 583 7.47 -19.61 -27.19
CA LEU A 583 7.43 -20.45 -25.99
C LEU A 583 6.47 -19.88 -24.93
N LEU A 584 6.47 -18.56 -24.70
CA LEU A 584 5.52 -17.89 -23.81
C LEU A 584 4.06 -18.15 -24.23
N VAL A 585 3.72 -17.91 -25.50
CA VAL A 585 2.36 -18.17 -26.04
C VAL A 585 1.97 -19.65 -25.96
N LEU A 586 2.94 -20.58 -25.99
CA LEU A 586 2.68 -22.01 -25.82
C LEU A 586 2.46 -22.36 -24.34
N GLN A 587 3.24 -21.77 -23.43
CA GLN A 587 3.12 -21.91 -21.98
C GLN A 587 1.79 -21.34 -21.46
N GLU A 588 1.36 -20.16 -21.93
CA GLU A 588 0.04 -19.58 -21.66
C GLU A 588 -1.08 -20.54 -22.06
N ARG A 589 -1.03 -21.08 -23.29
CA ARG A 589 -2.02 -22.05 -23.78
C ARG A 589 -2.06 -23.34 -22.96
N THR A 590 -0.91 -23.81 -22.44
CA THR A 590 -0.91 -24.96 -21.51
C THR A 590 -1.49 -24.61 -20.14
N ASN A 591 -1.27 -23.40 -19.64
CA ASN A 591 -1.80 -22.94 -18.36
C ASN A 591 -3.32 -22.71 -18.43
N ASP A 592 -3.83 -22.13 -19.50
CA ASP A 592 -5.29 -21.98 -19.70
C ASP A 592 -5.97 -23.34 -19.89
N ARG A 593 -5.33 -24.27 -20.61
CA ARG A 593 -5.85 -25.64 -20.71
C ARG A 593 -5.81 -26.41 -19.38
N LEU A 594 -4.84 -26.11 -18.50
CA LEU A 594 -4.81 -26.64 -17.15
C LEU A 594 -5.99 -26.10 -16.33
N ARG A 595 -6.24 -24.78 -16.37
CA ARG A 595 -7.37 -24.12 -15.70
C ARG A 595 -8.73 -24.68 -16.15
N GLU A 596 -8.92 -24.90 -17.44
CA GLU A 596 -10.14 -25.56 -17.98
C GLU A 596 -10.35 -26.95 -17.38
N LEU A 597 -9.28 -27.75 -17.26
CA LEU A 597 -9.33 -29.10 -16.71
C LEU A 597 -9.56 -29.10 -15.19
N GLU A 598 -8.96 -28.18 -14.45
CA GLU A 598 -9.19 -27.98 -13.02
C GLU A 598 -10.64 -27.59 -12.72
N LEU A 599 -11.21 -26.65 -13.50
CA LEU A 599 -12.58 -26.20 -13.35
C LEU A 599 -13.59 -27.33 -13.68
N ALA A 600 -13.37 -28.07 -14.78
CA ALA A 600 -14.16 -29.25 -15.12
C ALA A 600 -14.00 -30.41 -14.11
N ASN A 601 -12.90 -30.46 -13.36
CA ASN A 601 -12.71 -31.42 -12.27
C ASN A 601 -13.44 -30.98 -10.99
N ALA A 602 -13.42 -29.67 -10.68
CA ALA A 602 -14.16 -29.07 -9.57
C ALA A 602 -15.68 -29.25 -9.74
N GLU A 603 -16.22 -29.05 -10.95
CA GLU A 603 -17.63 -29.33 -11.28
C GLU A 603 -17.99 -30.80 -11.02
N LYS A 604 -17.17 -31.74 -11.52
CA LYS A 604 -17.37 -33.19 -11.30
C LYS A 604 -17.29 -33.56 -9.83
N ALA A 605 -16.35 -32.99 -9.07
CA ALA A 605 -16.24 -33.20 -7.63
C ALA A 605 -17.43 -32.60 -6.86
N GLY A 606 -17.98 -31.47 -7.30
CA GLY A 606 -19.21 -30.87 -6.77
C GLY A 606 -20.43 -31.76 -7.01
N LEU A 607 -20.62 -32.25 -8.24
CA LEU A 607 -21.67 -33.21 -8.59
C LEU A 607 -21.54 -34.53 -7.82
N LEU A 608 -20.31 -35.04 -7.64
CA LEU A 608 -20.05 -36.24 -6.84
C LEU A 608 -20.40 -36.03 -5.36
N ARG A 609 -20.00 -34.90 -4.76
CA ARG A 609 -20.40 -34.54 -3.38
C ARG A 609 -21.91 -34.39 -3.23
N ALA A 610 -22.58 -33.79 -4.21
CA ALA A 610 -24.04 -33.66 -4.25
C ALA A 610 -24.79 -35.00 -4.48
N ALA A 611 -24.09 -36.04 -4.94
CA ALA A 611 -24.61 -37.41 -5.07
C ALA A 611 -24.29 -38.31 -3.86
N LEU A 612 -23.25 -37.97 -3.09
CA LEU A 612 -22.81 -38.71 -1.89
C LEU A 612 -23.42 -38.17 -0.59
N LEU A 613 -23.88 -36.91 -0.56
CA LEU A 613 -24.63 -36.35 0.57
C LEU A 613 -26.09 -36.86 0.56
N ASP A 614 -26.25 -37.97 1.28
CA ASP A 614 -27.42 -38.82 1.58
C ASP A 614 -28.81 -38.51 0.95
N ARG A 615 -29.44 -39.59 0.50
CA ARG A 615 -30.62 -39.64 -0.38
C ARG A 615 -31.95 -39.47 0.34
N GLU A 616 -31.97 -39.48 1.67
CA GLU A 616 -33.20 -39.62 2.47
C GLU A 616 -33.62 -38.38 3.28
N ASN A 617 -32.78 -37.35 3.44
CA ASN A 617 -33.06 -36.19 4.30
C ASN A 617 -32.80 -34.81 3.65
N LEU A 618 -33.34 -34.56 2.46
CA LEU A 618 -33.39 -33.19 1.93
C LEU A 618 -34.52 -32.37 2.57
N PRO A 619 -34.26 -31.16 3.11
CA PRO A 619 -35.30 -30.31 3.68
C PRO A 619 -36.27 -29.80 2.58
N PRO A 620 -37.52 -29.44 2.94
CA PRO A 620 -38.51 -28.97 1.97
C PRO A 620 -38.03 -27.75 1.18
N GLU A 621 -37.25 -26.86 1.81
CA GLU A 621 -36.49 -25.76 1.20
C GLU A 621 -35.82 -26.16 -0.14
N LEU A 622 -35.02 -27.24 -0.09
CA LEU A 622 -34.23 -27.75 -1.22
C LEU A 622 -35.06 -28.51 -2.25
N LEU A 623 -36.18 -29.12 -1.85
CA LEU A 623 -37.12 -29.77 -2.76
C LEU A 623 -37.96 -28.75 -3.54
N GLU A 624 -38.28 -27.60 -2.96
CA GLU A 624 -38.90 -26.49 -3.69
C GLU A 624 -37.90 -25.79 -4.61
N LEU A 625 -36.63 -25.64 -4.21
CA LEU A 625 -35.56 -25.14 -5.08
C LEU A 625 -35.34 -26.06 -6.29
N LYS A 626 -35.17 -27.37 -6.12
CA LYS A 626 -35.04 -28.31 -7.27
C LYS A 626 -36.27 -28.33 -8.18
N ARG A 627 -37.47 -28.09 -7.65
CA ARG A 627 -38.69 -27.89 -8.46
C ARG A 627 -38.67 -26.57 -9.23
N ALA A 628 -38.22 -25.47 -8.63
CA ALA A 628 -38.07 -24.20 -9.33
C ALA A 628 -37.03 -24.29 -10.45
N GLU A 629 -35.89 -24.92 -10.18
CA GLU A 629 -34.80 -25.18 -11.13
C GLU A 629 -35.24 -26.06 -12.31
N THR A 630 -35.91 -27.19 -12.06
CA THR A 630 -36.45 -28.02 -13.16
C THR A 630 -37.52 -27.32 -13.98
N ILE A 631 -38.39 -26.51 -13.35
CA ILE A 631 -39.36 -25.67 -14.08
C ILE A 631 -38.66 -24.58 -14.90
N GLN A 632 -37.54 -24.04 -14.43
CA GLN A 632 -36.72 -23.08 -15.17
C GLN A 632 -36.03 -23.74 -16.38
N GLN A 633 -35.38 -24.89 -16.20
CA GLN A 633 -34.76 -25.63 -17.30
C GLN A 633 -35.80 -26.07 -18.36
N MET A 634 -37.00 -26.46 -17.95
CA MET A 634 -38.11 -26.72 -18.89
C MET A 634 -38.54 -25.46 -19.65
N ARG A 635 -38.58 -24.28 -19.00
CA ARG A 635 -38.87 -23.01 -19.66
C ARG A 635 -37.80 -22.62 -20.67
N GLU A 636 -36.52 -22.70 -20.30
CA GLU A 636 -35.39 -22.36 -21.17
C GLU A 636 -35.32 -23.29 -22.39
N ARG A 637 -35.59 -24.59 -22.21
CA ARG A 637 -35.74 -25.55 -23.31
C ARG A 637 -36.91 -25.18 -24.23
N ILE A 638 -38.10 -24.89 -23.70
CA ILE A 638 -39.25 -24.44 -24.51
C ILE A 638 -38.93 -23.12 -25.25
N GLU A 639 -38.23 -22.20 -24.61
CA GLU A 639 -37.84 -20.92 -25.23
C GLU A 639 -36.77 -21.11 -26.34
N SER A 640 -35.91 -22.12 -26.23
CA SER A 640 -34.98 -22.52 -27.30
C SER A 640 -35.71 -23.04 -28.55
N VAL A 641 -36.80 -23.81 -28.37
CA VAL A 641 -37.66 -24.27 -29.48
C VAL A 641 -38.35 -23.08 -30.15
N ILE A 642 -38.84 -22.12 -29.37
CA ILE A 642 -39.49 -20.89 -29.86
C ILE A 642 -38.51 -20.01 -30.66
N LYS A 643 -37.22 -20.01 -30.31
CA LYS A 643 -36.16 -19.26 -31.00
C LYS A 643 -35.55 -19.97 -32.21
N ALA A 644 -35.84 -21.26 -32.43
CA ALA A 644 -35.30 -22.01 -33.56
C ALA A 644 -35.97 -21.63 -34.91
N PRO A 645 -35.24 -21.69 -36.05
CA PRO A 645 -35.82 -21.38 -37.37
C PRO A 645 -37.02 -22.26 -37.76
N PRO A 646 -38.00 -21.72 -38.52
CA PRO A 646 -39.30 -22.38 -38.75
C PRO A 646 -39.19 -23.70 -39.53
N GLU A 647 -38.19 -23.87 -40.39
CA GLU A 647 -37.96 -25.13 -41.12
C GLU A 647 -37.43 -26.26 -40.23
N THR A 648 -36.74 -25.91 -39.13
CA THR A 648 -36.18 -26.86 -38.16
C THR A 648 -37.09 -27.10 -36.95
N GLN A 649 -37.92 -26.12 -36.60
CA GLN A 649 -38.79 -26.13 -35.41
C GLN A 649 -39.55 -27.43 -35.14
N PRO A 650 -40.27 -28.07 -36.09
CA PRO A 650 -41.04 -29.28 -35.78
C PRO A 650 -40.17 -30.45 -35.31
N LYS A 651 -38.96 -30.62 -35.85
CA LYS A 651 -38.05 -31.71 -35.43
C LYS A 651 -37.47 -31.47 -34.04
N VAL A 652 -37.16 -30.23 -33.70
CA VAL A 652 -36.68 -29.85 -32.35
C VAL A 652 -37.82 -29.97 -31.33
N LEU A 653 -39.06 -29.70 -31.73
CA LEU A 653 -40.25 -29.81 -30.88
C LEU A 653 -40.63 -31.27 -30.56
N ASP A 654 -40.53 -32.20 -31.52
CA ASP A 654 -40.73 -33.64 -31.25
C ASP A 654 -39.63 -34.23 -30.33
N ALA A 655 -38.37 -33.85 -30.55
CA ALA A 655 -37.26 -34.30 -29.70
C ALA A 655 -37.41 -33.75 -28.26
N THR A 656 -37.60 -32.44 -28.10
CA THR A 656 -37.73 -31.81 -26.78
C THR A 656 -39.00 -32.22 -26.04
N SER A 657 -40.11 -32.48 -26.73
CA SER A 657 -41.33 -32.98 -26.08
C SER A 657 -41.18 -34.43 -25.56
N SER A 658 -40.40 -35.26 -26.25
CA SER A 658 -40.05 -36.62 -25.78
C SER A 658 -39.17 -36.56 -24.52
N GLU A 659 -38.11 -35.74 -24.51
CA GLU A 659 -37.25 -35.55 -23.33
C GLU A 659 -38.00 -34.93 -22.13
N ILE A 660 -38.92 -33.99 -22.38
CA ILE A 660 -39.78 -33.41 -21.34
C ILE A 660 -40.75 -34.46 -20.78
N ALA A 661 -41.27 -35.37 -21.62
CA ALA A 661 -42.12 -36.48 -21.15
C ALA A 661 -41.34 -37.48 -20.27
N GLU A 662 -40.14 -37.91 -20.67
CA GLU A 662 -39.30 -38.80 -19.85
C GLU A 662 -38.89 -38.16 -18.52
N THR A 663 -38.46 -36.90 -18.53
CA THR A 663 -38.06 -36.19 -17.31
C THR A 663 -39.25 -36.02 -16.34
N VAL A 664 -40.44 -35.67 -16.83
CA VAL A 664 -41.66 -35.63 -16.00
C VAL A 664 -41.98 -37.01 -15.41
N LEU A 665 -42.05 -38.07 -16.22
CA LEU A 665 -42.37 -39.42 -15.76
C LEU A 665 -41.35 -39.95 -14.74
N SER A 666 -40.06 -39.69 -14.93
CA SER A 666 -39.01 -40.04 -13.96
C SER A 666 -39.20 -39.32 -12.61
N SER A 667 -39.64 -38.06 -12.65
CA SER A 667 -39.87 -37.25 -11.45
C SER A 667 -41.13 -37.67 -10.68
N GLU A 668 -42.21 -38.08 -11.36
CA GLU A 668 -43.40 -38.65 -10.71
C GLU A 668 -43.09 -39.99 -10.05
N ALA A 669 -42.32 -40.87 -10.71
CA ALA A 669 -41.88 -42.14 -10.15
C ALA A 669 -41.01 -41.98 -8.88
N ALA A 670 -40.19 -40.93 -8.81
CA ALA A 670 -39.47 -40.57 -7.59
C ALA A 670 -40.41 -40.06 -6.48
N LEU A 671 -41.42 -39.26 -6.84
CA LEU A 671 -42.38 -38.67 -5.92
C LEU A 671 -43.26 -39.74 -5.23
N ASP A 672 -43.70 -40.76 -5.97
CA ASP A 672 -44.49 -41.87 -5.41
C ASP A 672 -43.67 -42.85 -4.58
N LYS A 673 -42.34 -42.92 -4.78
CA LYS A 673 -41.44 -43.57 -3.82
C LYS A 673 -41.35 -42.79 -2.50
N ALA A 674 -41.16 -41.46 -2.56
CA ALA A 674 -41.09 -40.62 -1.36
C ALA A 674 -42.38 -40.66 -0.51
N LYS A 675 -43.56 -40.66 -1.15
CA LYS A 675 -44.86 -40.78 -0.45
C LYS A 675 -45.00 -42.09 0.34
N LYS A 676 -44.39 -43.20 -0.10
CA LYS A 676 -44.47 -44.49 0.62
C LYS A 676 -43.67 -44.43 1.92
N VAL A 677 -42.41 -43.99 1.86
CA VAL A 677 -41.53 -43.84 3.04
C VAL A 677 -42.14 -42.90 4.08
N SER A 678 -42.72 -41.78 3.62
CA SER A 678 -43.40 -40.80 4.49
C SER A 678 -44.58 -41.38 5.30
N ASN A 679 -45.13 -42.53 4.92
CA ASN A 679 -46.30 -43.12 5.58
C ASN A 679 -45.92 -44.15 6.66
N GLU A 680 -44.69 -44.65 6.66
CA GLU A 680 -44.23 -45.69 7.60
C GLU A 680 -43.64 -45.06 8.89
N GLN A 681 -42.93 -43.94 8.76
CA GLN A 681 -42.25 -43.25 9.87
C GLN A 681 -43.18 -42.59 10.91
N VAL A 682 -44.48 -42.43 10.62
CA VAL A 682 -45.46 -41.78 11.53
C VAL A 682 -45.85 -42.70 12.72
N SER A 683 -45.54 -43.99 12.66
CA SER A 683 -46.21 -45.01 13.48
C SER A 683 -45.56 -45.32 14.84
N HIS A 684 -44.26 -45.08 15.06
CA HIS A 684 -43.54 -45.51 16.27
C HIS A 684 -42.59 -44.45 16.86
N ALA A 685 -42.98 -43.87 18.00
CA ALA A 685 -42.11 -43.06 18.83
C ALA A 685 -42.41 -43.29 20.33
N LYS A 686 -41.60 -44.10 21.04
CA LYS A 686 -41.58 -44.14 22.51
C LYS A 686 -40.37 -44.89 23.13
N SER A 687 -39.47 -44.10 23.73
CA SER A 687 -38.49 -44.48 24.79
C SER A 687 -37.38 -45.52 24.44
N PRO A 688 -36.22 -45.51 25.17
CA PRO A 688 -34.97 -46.07 24.65
C PRO A 688 -34.39 -47.26 25.44
N SER A 689 -33.15 -47.66 25.05
CA SER A 689 -32.21 -48.65 25.64
C SER A 689 -32.19 -50.05 24.99
N SER A 690 -31.11 -50.80 25.24
CA SER A 690 -30.76 -52.14 24.69
C SER A 690 -30.33 -52.26 23.22
N ALA A 691 -29.63 -51.26 22.67
CA ALA A 691 -29.02 -51.33 21.32
C ALA A 691 -27.79 -52.27 21.19
N PHE A 692 -27.52 -53.15 22.17
CA PHE A 692 -26.27 -53.93 22.24
C PHE A 692 -26.44 -55.45 22.04
N ASP A 693 -27.62 -56.02 22.30
CA ASP A 693 -27.85 -57.48 22.20
C ASP A 693 -28.52 -57.94 20.88
N ALA A 694 -29.14 -57.02 20.13
CA ALA A 694 -29.95 -57.37 18.96
C ALA A 694 -29.13 -57.78 17.71
N ALA A 695 -27.86 -57.37 17.62
CA ALA A 695 -27.05 -57.50 16.40
C ALA A 695 -26.64 -58.95 16.04
N VAL A 696 -26.71 -59.89 16.99
CA VAL A 696 -26.13 -61.24 16.84
C VAL A 696 -27.13 -62.29 16.34
N THR A 697 -28.44 -62.03 16.40
CA THR A 697 -29.46 -63.08 16.21
C THR A 697 -30.07 -63.14 14.79
N THR A 698 -30.14 -62.01 14.07
CA THR A 698 -30.98 -61.87 12.86
C THR A 698 -30.25 -62.25 11.55
N MET A 699 -29.42 -63.30 11.56
CA MET A 699 -28.70 -63.80 10.37
C MET A 699 -29.15 -65.20 9.91
N LYS A 700 -30.31 -65.70 10.37
CA LYS A 700 -30.91 -66.96 9.91
C LYS A 700 -32.43 -66.85 9.79
N ARG A 701 -32.95 -67.35 8.65
CA ARG A 701 -34.34 -67.22 8.13
C ARG A 701 -34.61 -65.78 7.62
N TYR A 702 -35.15 -65.54 6.42
CA TYR A 702 -35.77 -66.44 5.44
C TYR A 702 -35.08 -66.45 4.06
N ARG A 703 -35.32 -67.53 3.31
CA ARG A 703 -35.03 -67.76 1.89
C ARG A 703 -36.31 -68.36 1.28
N LEU A 704 -36.40 -68.46 -0.06
CA LEU A 704 -37.56 -68.95 -0.84
C LEU A 704 -38.66 -67.85 -1.01
N GLU A 705 -39.42 -67.76 -2.12
CA GLU A 705 -39.52 -68.65 -3.30
C GLU A 705 -40.17 -67.94 -4.53
N SER A 706 -39.83 -68.40 -5.76
CA SER A 706 -40.69 -68.50 -7.00
C SER A 706 -41.52 -67.29 -7.56
N SER A 707 -41.87 -67.16 -8.86
CA SER A 707 -41.43 -67.78 -10.14
C SER A 707 -42.20 -67.21 -11.38
N PHE A 708 -41.54 -67.09 -12.55
CA PHE A 708 -42.10 -67.18 -13.94
C PHE A 708 -43.12 -66.10 -14.42
N THR A 709 -43.42 -65.87 -15.72
CA THR A 709 -43.39 -66.68 -16.98
C THR A 709 -42.79 -65.97 -18.24
N LEU A 710 -42.67 -66.72 -19.35
CA LEU A 710 -42.12 -66.36 -20.70
C LEU A 710 -43.18 -65.74 -21.66
N GLY A 711 -42.90 -65.24 -22.88
CA GLY A 711 -41.65 -64.99 -23.67
C GLY A 711 -41.87 -64.89 -25.21
N THR A 712 -40.77 -64.75 -26.01
CA THR A 712 -40.47 -65.12 -27.46
C THR A 712 -41.58 -65.17 -28.55
N PRO A 713 -41.33 -64.82 -29.86
CA PRO A 713 -40.20 -65.24 -30.76
C PRO A 713 -39.56 -64.10 -31.64
N VAL A 714 -38.32 -64.12 -32.19
CA VAL A 714 -37.58 -65.03 -33.15
C VAL A 714 -38.09 -64.86 -34.62
N PHE A 715 -37.31 -64.62 -35.71
CA PHE A 715 -36.11 -65.33 -36.25
C PHE A 715 -35.33 -64.63 -37.43
N SER A 716 -34.02 -64.92 -37.62
CA SER A 716 -33.22 -64.99 -38.90
C SER A 716 -32.88 -63.73 -39.79
N ALA A 717 -32.01 -63.75 -40.82
CA ALA A 717 -30.61 -64.26 -41.01
C ALA A 717 -30.05 -63.97 -42.45
N SER A 718 -28.71 -63.82 -42.64
CA SER A 718 -27.92 -64.00 -43.91
C SER A 718 -28.19 -63.04 -45.12
N ALA A 719 -27.37 -62.87 -46.19
CA ALA A 719 -25.90 -62.97 -46.41
C ALA A 719 -25.48 -62.39 -47.82
N GLN A 720 -24.16 -62.31 -48.08
CA GLN A 720 -23.45 -62.27 -49.40
C GLN A 720 -23.53 -61.08 -50.42
N ARG A 721 -22.40 -60.36 -50.50
CA ARG A 721 -21.51 -60.05 -51.67
C ARG A 721 -22.00 -59.50 -53.05
N SER A 722 -21.29 -58.42 -53.46
CA SER A 722 -20.64 -58.13 -54.77
C SER A 722 -21.37 -57.59 -56.03
N HIS A 723 -21.13 -56.29 -56.33
CA HIS A 723 -20.56 -55.69 -57.59
C HIS A 723 -21.27 -55.84 -58.98
N PRO A 724 -20.93 -55.04 -60.03
CA PRO A 724 -20.60 -53.58 -60.07
C PRO A 724 -21.15 -52.79 -61.32
N GLY A 725 -21.17 -51.44 -61.25
CA GLY A 725 -20.71 -50.58 -62.39
C GLY A 725 -21.68 -49.84 -63.35
N LYS A 726 -21.60 -48.49 -63.32
CA LYS A 726 -21.73 -47.48 -64.43
C LYS A 726 -22.88 -47.51 -65.48
N LYS A 727 -23.64 -46.40 -65.54
CA LYS A 727 -23.95 -45.51 -66.72
C LYS A 727 -24.75 -44.29 -66.20
N LYS A 728 -24.49 -43.02 -66.59
CA LYS A 728 -24.66 -42.27 -67.87
C LYS A 728 -26.11 -41.84 -68.19
N SER A 729 -26.23 -40.59 -68.64
CA SER A 729 -27.44 -39.77 -68.89
C SER A 729 -28.37 -40.26 -70.02
N PRO A 730 -29.59 -39.68 -70.12
CA PRO A 730 -29.83 -38.67 -71.17
C PRO A 730 -30.57 -37.39 -70.69
N SER A 731 -31.08 -36.60 -71.65
CA SER A 731 -31.61 -35.22 -71.56
C SER A 731 -32.92 -35.07 -72.35
N GLU A 732 -33.74 -34.05 -72.05
CA GLU A 732 -34.70 -33.37 -72.98
C GLU A 732 -35.28 -32.12 -72.23
N GLU A 733 -35.22 -30.88 -72.77
CA GLU A 733 -36.12 -30.19 -73.74
C GLU A 733 -37.43 -29.60 -73.14
N SER A 734 -38.07 -28.53 -73.64
CA SER A 734 -37.75 -27.31 -74.46
C SER A 734 -38.94 -26.30 -74.30
N THR A 735 -39.12 -25.08 -74.84
CA THR A 735 -38.47 -24.08 -75.73
C THR A 735 -38.96 -22.65 -75.23
N TRP A 736 -38.71 -21.43 -75.77
CA TRP A 736 -38.87 -20.82 -77.12
C TRP A 736 -38.21 -19.40 -77.20
N THR A 737 -37.62 -19.07 -78.38
CA THR A 737 -37.49 -17.81 -79.17
C THR A 737 -37.84 -16.38 -78.65
N THR A 738 -37.44 -15.22 -79.23
CA THR A 738 -36.37 -14.68 -80.16
C THR A 738 -36.63 -13.12 -80.34
N VAL A 739 -35.75 -12.36 -81.03
CA VAL A 739 -36.01 -11.10 -81.81
C VAL A 739 -35.61 -9.70 -81.23
N THR A 740 -34.59 -9.08 -81.86
CA THR A 740 -34.23 -7.64 -82.14
C THR A 740 -34.66 -6.44 -81.26
N GLY A 741 -33.83 -5.37 -81.24
CA GLY A 741 -34.34 -3.99 -81.16
C GLY A 741 -33.35 -2.82 -80.94
N GLN A 742 -33.28 -1.87 -81.90
CA GLN A 742 -32.75 -0.50 -81.75
C GLN A 742 -33.88 0.44 -81.19
N THR A 743 -33.76 1.72 -80.78
CA THR A 743 -32.69 2.76 -80.84
C THR A 743 -33.01 3.96 -79.89
N ALA A 744 -31.95 4.68 -79.49
CA ALA A 744 -31.83 6.17 -79.43
C ALA A 744 -32.60 7.09 -78.45
N LEU A 745 -31.91 8.23 -78.22
CA LEU A 745 -32.28 9.55 -77.64
C LEU A 745 -32.34 9.66 -76.09
N ASP A 746 -31.62 10.53 -75.36
CA ASP A 746 -30.68 11.68 -75.55
C ASP A 746 -31.18 12.89 -74.72
N ARG A 747 -30.36 13.45 -73.80
CA ARG A 747 -29.84 14.84 -73.89
C ARG A 747 -29.03 15.38 -72.69
N MET A 748 -27.85 15.90 -73.05
CA MET A 748 -27.23 17.17 -72.57
C MET A 748 -26.69 17.28 -71.12
N ALA A 749 -25.65 18.09 -70.83
CA ALA A 749 -24.58 18.66 -71.67
C ALA A 749 -23.47 19.41 -70.88
N ARG A 750 -22.24 19.38 -71.43
CA ARG A 750 -21.21 20.46 -71.51
C ARG A 750 -20.37 20.92 -70.29
N ALA A 751 -19.11 21.25 -70.65
CA ALA A 751 -18.17 22.26 -70.11
C ALA A 751 -17.39 21.97 -68.81
N ALA A 752 -16.15 22.48 -68.62
CA ALA A 752 -15.12 22.94 -69.58
C ALA A 752 -13.73 23.16 -68.91
N LEU A 753 -12.66 22.78 -69.63
CA LEU A 753 -11.36 23.47 -69.88
C LEU A 753 -10.52 24.18 -68.77
N LEU A 754 -9.20 24.00 -68.92
CA LEU A 754 -8.07 24.83 -68.43
C LEU A 754 -7.79 24.79 -66.90
N GLU A 755 -6.59 25.11 -66.40
CA GLU A 755 -5.41 25.75 -67.04
C GLU A 755 -4.05 25.09 -66.67
N MET A 756 -2.96 25.56 -67.30
CA MET A 756 -1.58 25.03 -67.20
C MET A 756 -0.64 26.03 -66.49
N SER A 757 0.38 25.55 -65.76
CA SER A 757 1.71 26.21 -65.77
C SER A 757 2.87 25.36 -65.23
N LYS A 758 3.98 25.32 -65.98
CA LYS A 758 5.38 25.11 -65.55
C LYS A 758 6.23 26.09 -66.38
N PRO A 759 7.24 26.78 -65.80
CA PRO A 759 8.64 26.29 -65.87
C PRO A 759 9.38 26.47 -64.53
N SER A 760 10.41 25.71 -64.15
CA SER A 760 11.61 25.20 -64.85
C SER A 760 12.75 26.22 -65.01
N ALA A 761 13.76 26.11 -64.15
CA ALA A 761 15.13 26.62 -64.33
C ALA A 761 16.10 25.70 -63.55
N THR A 762 17.31 25.49 -64.06
CA THR A 762 18.28 24.47 -63.60
C THR A 762 19.53 25.10 -62.98
N TYR A 763 20.24 24.37 -62.10
CA TYR A 763 21.61 23.89 -62.38
C TYR A 763 22.16 22.97 -61.26
N ASP A 764 22.52 21.75 -61.67
CA ASP A 764 23.45 20.72 -61.16
C ASP A 764 24.14 20.88 -59.79
N THR A 765 24.05 19.85 -58.94
CA THR A 765 25.20 18.96 -58.63
C THR A 765 24.71 17.55 -58.19
N GLU A 766 25.62 16.57 -58.27
CA GLU A 766 25.53 15.11 -58.01
C GLU A 766 24.48 14.62 -56.96
N TYR A 767 23.61 13.61 -57.20
CA TYR A 767 23.77 12.24 -57.73
C TYR A 767 24.41 11.28 -56.70
N TYR A 768 23.82 10.17 -56.22
CA TYR A 768 22.59 9.37 -56.49
C TYR A 768 22.39 8.38 -55.29
N MET A 769 21.32 7.63 -55.02
CA MET A 769 19.87 7.58 -55.36
C MET A 769 19.20 6.46 -54.50
N GLU A 770 17.91 6.60 -54.14
CA GLU A 770 17.04 5.50 -53.67
C GLU A 770 15.69 5.51 -54.44
N ASP A 771 15.00 4.36 -54.50
CA ASP A 771 13.76 4.15 -55.28
C ASP A 771 12.48 4.12 -54.41
N PRO A 772 11.26 4.36 -54.96
CA PRO A 772 10.10 4.80 -54.17
C PRO A 772 9.07 3.73 -53.78
N LEU A 773 8.58 3.81 -52.53
CA LEU A 773 7.26 3.42 -52.00
C LEU A 773 7.16 4.01 -50.56
N SER A 774 6.01 4.42 -50.01
CA SER A 774 4.62 4.48 -50.49
C SER A 774 3.95 5.77 -49.97
N ASP A 775 2.97 6.30 -50.70
CA ASP A 775 2.22 7.53 -50.35
C ASP A 775 0.73 7.25 -50.05
N TYR A 776 0.27 6.00 -50.21
CA TYR A 776 -1.15 5.63 -50.05
C TYR A 776 -1.49 5.28 -48.59
N ASP A 777 -0.56 4.62 -47.89
CA ASP A 777 -0.75 4.11 -46.52
C ASP A 777 -0.78 5.22 -45.46
N LEU A 778 -0.08 6.33 -45.70
CA LEU A 778 -0.08 7.53 -44.85
C LEU A 778 -1.44 8.23 -44.84
N GLN A 779 -2.14 8.25 -45.98
CA GLN A 779 -3.46 8.85 -46.11
C GLN A 779 -4.50 8.08 -45.27
N GLU A 780 -4.49 6.75 -45.35
CA GLU A 780 -5.43 5.88 -44.61
C GLU A 780 -5.18 5.92 -43.09
N GLN A 781 -3.92 6.07 -42.64
CA GLN A 781 -3.61 6.27 -41.23
C GLN A 781 -4.10 7.64 -40.69
N LEU A 782 -4.07 8.70 -41.51
CA LEU A 782 -4.59 10.02 -41.13
C LEU A 782 -6.12 10.00 -40.98
N ASP A 783 -6.83 9.44 -41.97
CA ASP A 783 -8.29 9.29 -41.93
C ASP A 783 -8.74 8.44 -40.71
N MET A 784 -8.00 7.38 -40.38
CA MET A 784 -8.26 6.56 -39.18
C MET A 784 -8.01 7.34 -37.87
N ASN A 785 -6.98 8.19 -37.82
CA ASN A 785 -6.70 9.04 -36.65
C ASN A 785 -7.80 10.08 -36.44
N GLU A 786 -8.31 10.69 -37.52
CA GLU A 786 -9.39 11.67 -37.45
C GLU A 786 -10.74 11.03 -37.03
N SER A 787 -11.05 9.84 -37.56
CA SER A 787 -12.20 9.03 -37.12
C SER A 787 -12.14 8.72 -35.61
N LEU A 788 -10.97 8.31 -35.09
CA LEU A 788 -10.78 8.06 -33.66
C LEU A 788 -10.94 9.35 -32.83
N ARG A 789 -10.46 10.50 -33.30
CA ARG A 789 -10.63 11.80 -32.62
C ARG A 789 -12.10 12.22 -32.52
N VAL A 790 -12.89 12.02 -33.57
CA VAL A 790 -14.34 12.30 -33.56
C VAL A 790 -15.06 11.42 -32.54
N GLN A 791 -14.77 10.12 -32.50
CA GLN A 791 -15.35 9.20 -31.52
C GLN A 791 -14.98 9.60 -30.07
N LEU A 792 -13.72 9.96 -29.83
CA LEU A 792 -13.23 10.39 -28.51
C LEU A 792 -13.88 11.72 -28.07
N ALA A 793 -14.15 12.64 -29.00
CA ALA A 793 -14.92 13.86 -28.72
C ALA A 793 -16.39 13.56 -28.38
N GLN A 794 -17.03 12.64 -29.10
CA GLN A 794 -18.42 12.25 -28.87
C GLN A 794 -18.61 11.54 -27.51
N VAL A 795 -17.70 10.63 -27.15
CA VAL A 795 -17.70 9.99 -25.80
C VAL A 795 -17.50 11.04 -24.71
N LYS A 796 -16.63 12.03 -24.90
CA LYS A 796 -16.43 13.13 -23.94
C LYS A 796 -17.70 13.98 -23.75
N ALA A 797 -18.44 14.26 -24.83
CA ALA A 797 -19.71 14.98 -24.75
C ALA A 797 -20.76 14.17 -23.95
N GLU A 798 -20.94 12.89 -24.27
CA GLU A 798 -21.88 12.02 -23.55
C GLU A 798 -21.55 11.84 -22.07
N THR A 799 -20.26 11.77 -21.70
CA THR A 799 -19.86 11.68 -20.28
C THR A 799 -20.10 12.98 -19.52
N ALA A 800 -19.92 14.14 -20.17
CA ALA A 800 -20.20 15.44 -19.55
C ALA A 800 -21.71 15.63 -19.29
N GLU A 801 -22.56 15.24 -20.24
CA GLU A 801 -24.01 15.36 -20.11
C GLU A 801 -24.58 14.42 -19.02
N LYS A 802 -24.09 13.17 -18.95
CA LYS A 802 -24.44 12.21 -17.89
C LYS A 802 -24.02 12.71 -16.51
N GLY A 803 -22.78 13.18 -16.34
CA GLY A 803 -22.29 13.74 -15.07
C GLY A 803 -23.08 14.97 -14.62
N SER A 804 -23.50 15.84 -15.54
CA SER A 804 -24.37 16.98 -15.22
C SER A 804 -25.77 16.57 -14.74
N ALA A 805 -26.32 15.46 -15.24
CA ALA A 805 -27.64 14.98 -14.83
C ALA A 805 -27.61 14.36 -13.42
N GLU A 806 -26.57 13.57 -13.11
CA GLU A 806 -26.39 12.94 -11.81
C GLU A 806 -26.14 13.97 -10.70
N LEU A 807 -25.26 14.97 -10.94
CA LEU A 807 -25.05 16.10 -10.03
C LEU A 807 -26.34 16.87 -9.75
N GLN A 808 -27.18 17.11 -10.77
CA GLN A 808 -28.45 17.81 -10.60
C GLN A 808 -29.44 16.99 -9.75
N GLN A 809 -29.49 15.66 -9.94
CA GLN A 809 -30.32 14.76 -9.15
C GLN A 809 -29.84 14.68 -7.68
N GLU A 810 -28.54 14.71 -7.43
CA GLU A 810 -27.98 14.74 -6.08
C GLU A 810 -28.23 16.09 -5.38
N VAL A 811 -28.08 17.21 -6.08
CA VAL A 811 -28.48 18.54 -5.57
C VAL A 811 -29.96 18.57 -5.16
N ASP A 812 -30.86 17.97 -5.94
CA ASP A 812 -32.29 17.87 -5.59
C ASP A 812 -32.62 16.80 -4.53
N ASN A 813 -31.71 15.84 -4.26
CA ASN A 813 -31.76 15.02 -3.05
C ASN A 813 -31.38 15.85 -1.81
N LEU A 814 -30.21 16.49 -1.84
CA LEU A 814 -29.67 17.31 -0.75
C LEU A 814 -30.58 18.49 -0.38
N ARG A 815 -31.31 19.06 -1.36
CA ARG A 815 -32.37 20.06 -1.12
C ARG A 815 -33.57 19.49 -0.37
N ARG A 816 -34.02 18.27 -0.72
CA ARG A 816 -35.13 17.58 -0.02
C ARG A 816 -34.75 17.20 1.41
N GLU A 817 -33.53 16.74 1.62
CA GLU A 817 -33.00 16.45 2.96
C GLU A 817 -32.84 17.71 3.80
N ASN A 818 -32.29 18.80 3.24
CA ASN A 818 -32.24 20.10 3.93
C ASN A 818 -33.62 20.63 4.31
N ALA A 819 -34.65 20.42 3.48
CA ALA A 819 -36.03 20.78 3.81
C ALA A 819 -36.58 19.93 4.97
N LEU A 820 -36.30 18.61 4.99
CA LEU A 820 -36.66 17.73 6.09
C LEU A 820 -35.94 18.10 7.40
N VAL A 821 -34.64 18.36 7.35
CA VAL A 821 -33.82 18.80 8.51
C VAL A 821 -34.32 20.14 9.04
N LYS A 822 -34.57 21.15 8.18
CA LYS A 822 -35.18 22.42 8.59
C LYS A 822 -36.55 22.22 9.25
N SER A 823 -37.38 21.31 8.74
CA SER A 823 -38.67 20.99 9.36
C SER A 823 -38.54 20.32 10.73
N MET A 824 -37.54 19.45 10.91
CA MET A 824 -37.25 18.76 12.17
C MET A 824 -36.70 19.75 13.20
N TRP A 825 -35.80 20.65 12.78
CA TRP A 825 -35.26 21.71 13.62
C TRP A 825 -36.35 22.67 14.10
N TYR A 826 -37.30 23.06 13.24
CA TYR A 826 -38.44 23.89 13.64
C TYR A 826 -39.38 23.16 14.63
N ASP A 827 -39.65 21.86 14.43
CA ASP A 827 -40.47 21.06 15.35
C ASP A 827 -39.77 20.88 16.72
N MET A 828 -38.45 20.70 16.72
CA MET A 828 -37.62 20.63 17.93
C MET A 828 -37.58 21.97 18.68
N ASN A 829 -37.37 23.09 17.97
CA ASN A 829 -37.27 24.41 18.55
C ASN A 829 -38.62 24.89 19.11
N GLN A 830 -39.73 24.57 18.45
CA GLN A 830 -41.08 24.78 18.99
C GLN A 830 -41.34 23.97 20.27
N ARG A 831 -40.86 22.73 20.35
CA ARG A 831 -40.95 21.93 21.60
C ARG A 831 -40.12 22.55 22.73
N LEU A 832 -38.90 23.01 22.44
CA LEU A 832 -38.04 23.70 23.41
C LEU A 832 -38.68 24.99 23.94
N LEU A 833 -39.25 25.82 23.05
CA LEU A 833 -39.99 27.04 23.41
C LEU A 833 -41.27 26.77 24.22
N SER A 834 -41.85 25.57 24.12
CA SER A 834 -43.09 25.20 24.82
C SER A 834 -42.92 24.81 26.30
N ASN A 835 -41.69 24.73 26.81
CA ASN A 835 -41.40 24.28 28.18
C ASN A 835 -41.58 25.36 29.29
N THR A 836 -42.70 26.09 29.26
CA THR A 836 -43.21 26.86 30.41
C THR A 836 -44.52 26.26 30.88
N VAL A 837 -44.55 25.76 32.13
CA VAL A 837 -45.65 24.93 32.64
C VAL A 837 -46.92 25.75 32.94
N ILE A 838 -48.03 25.39 32.29
CA ILE A 838 -49.39 25.65 32.80
C ILE A 838 -50.21 24.35 32.74
N LEU A 839 -50.84 24.00 33.86
CA LEU A 839 -51.73 22.85 33.99
C LEU A 839 -53.16 23.20 33.57
N GLN A 840 -53.66 22.64 32.47
CA GLN A 840 -55.10 22.41 32.30
C GLN A 840 -55.42 21.22 31.39
N ARG A 841 -56.49 20.48 31.71
CA ARG A 841 -56.93 19.29 30.96
C ARG A 841 -57.88 19.70 29.82
N ARG A 842 -57.55 19.41 28.57
CA ARG A 842 -58.53 18.88 27.59
C ARG A 842 -57.91 18.22 26.37
N SER A 843 -58.64 17.24 25.87
CA SER A 843 -58.36 16.41 24.70
C SER A 843 -58.20 17.22 23.40
N GLU A 844 -57.01 17.19 22.81
CA GLU A 844 -56.83 17.13 21.36
C GLU A 844 -55.45 16.55 21.00
N ALA A 845 -55.35 15.78 19.91
CA ALA A 845 -54.14 15.03 19.57
C ALA A 845 -53.32 15.74 18.48
N PRO A 846 -52.11 16.26 18.77
CA PRO A 846 -51.30 16.97 17.79
C PRO A 846 -50.74 16.02 16.72
N LYS A 847 -50.89 16.38 15.45
CA LYS A 847 -50.37 15.63 14.29
C LYS A 847 -48.84 15.77 14.20
N GLY A 848 -48.13 14.93 14.95
CA GLY A 848 -46.66 14.94 15.04
C GLY A 848 -45.94 14.71 13.70
N TRP A 849 -44.65 15.05 13.67
CA TRP A 849 -43.74 15.05 12.52
C TRP A 849 -43.85 13.83 11.58
N LEU A 850 -44.02 12.61 12.11
CA LEU A 850 -44.26 11.38 11.35
C LEU A 850 -45.46 11.45 10.36
N GLY A 851 -46.48 12.27 10.65
CA GLY A 851 -47.60 12.52 9.76
C GLY A 851 -47.23 13.42 8.57
N LYS A 852 -46.38 14.44 8.80
CA LYS A 852 -45.84 15.31 7.74
C LYS A 852 -44.88 14.52 6.85
N GLN A 853 -44.02 13.67 7.44
CA GLN A 853 -43.10 12.79 6.73
C GLN A 853 -43.83 11.85 5.75
N ARG A 854 -44.94 11.22 6.18
CA ARG A 854 -45.77 10.36 5.32
C ARG A 854 -46.50 11.12 4.21
N ALA A 855 -46.80 12.41 4.40
CA ALA A 855 -47.39 13.26 3.35
C ALA A 855 -46.34 13.72 2.32
N ALA A 856 -45.13 14.07 2.76
CA ALA A 856 -44.02 14.46 1.89
C ALA A 856 -43.51 13.30 1.02
N VAL A 857 -43.47 12.08 1.56
CA VAL A 857 -43.13 10.85 0.81
C VAL A 857 -44.34 10.27 0.06
N GLY A 858 -45.55 10.79 0.29
CA GLY A 858 -46.81 10.21 -0.17
C GLY A 858 -47.74 11.22 -0.83
N GLY A 859 -47.37 11.73 -2.01
CA GLY A 859 -48.26 12.48 -2.89
C GLY A 859 -49.55 11.68 -3.18
N GLY A 860 -50.70 12.22 -2.76
CA GLY A 860 -51.92 11.44 -2.60
C GLY A 860 -52.93 11.55 -3.74
N ALA A 861 -53.58 10.42 -4.06
CA ALA A 861 -54.84 10.40 -4.81
C ALA A 861 -55.79 9.31 -4.26
N SER A 862 -57.07 9.69 -4.25
CA SER A 862 -58.30 9.00 -3.82
C SER A 862 -58.38 7.46 -3.74
N VAL A 863 -59.10 7.02 -2.70
CA VAL A 863 -59.79 5.73 -2.60
C VAL A 863 -60.64 5.44 -3.85
N LEU A 864 -60.30 4.41 -4.67
CA LEU A 864 -61.28 3.62 -5.47
C LEU A 864 -60.75 2.40 -6.29
N ASP A 865 -59.82 1.56 -5.78
CA ASP A 865 -59.69 0.18 -6.35
C ASP A 865 -59.15 -0.87 -5.36
N LYS A 866 -60.05 -1.51 -4.59
CA LYS A 866 -59.69 -2.65 -3.72
C LYS A 866 -59.57 -4.00 -4.47
N LYS A 867 -59.90 -4.09 -5.77
CA LYS A 867 -59.82 -5.36 -6.53
C LYS A 867 -58.50 -5.51 -7.31
N LYS A 868 -57.97 -4.44 -7.93
CA LYS A 868 -56.65 -4.49 -8.60
C LYS A 868 -55.49 -4.76 -7.64
N ARG A 869 -55.59 -4.36 -6.35
CA ARG A 869 -54.51 -4.59 -5.37
C ARG A 869 -54.17 -6.07 -5.14
N LYS A 870 -55.13 -7.01 -5.19
CA LYS A 870 -54.80 -8.46 -5.09
C LYS A 870 -54.03 -9.00 -6.31
N LYS A 871 -54.22 -8.44 -7.51
CA LYS A 871 -53.40 -8.79 -8.69
C LYS A 871 -52.03 -8.10 -8.66
N LYS A 872 -51.94 -6.80 -8.31
CA LYS A 872 -50.64 -6.10 -8.22
C LYS A 872 -49.77 -6.55 -7.04
N MET A 873 -50.31 -7.01 -5.90
CA MET A 873 -49.48 -7.54 -4.82
C MET A 873 -48.75 -8.84 -5.19
N LYS A 874 -49.36 -9.74 -5.98
CA LYS A 874 -48.64 -10.91 -6.53
C LYS A 874 -47.59 -10.52 -7.58
N SER A 875 -47.71 -9.34 -8.21
CA SER A 875 -46.72 -8.82 -9.16
C SER A 875 -45.60 -7.99 -8.50
N LEU A 876 -45.83 -7.38 -7.34
CA LEU A 876 -44.80 -6.65 -6.59
C LEU A 876 -43.97 -7.56 -5.67
N ALA A 877 -44.54 -8.66 -5.16
CA ALA A 877 -43.75 -9.68 -4.47
C ALA A 877 -42.66 -10.28 -5.37
N LEU A 878 -42.91 -10.36 -6.68
CA LEU A 878 -41.95 -10.80 -7.70
C LEU A 878 -40.98 -9.70 -8.18
N LEU A 879 -41.16 -8.45 -7.73
CA LEU A 879 -40.31 -7.30 -8.08
C LEU A 879 -39.48 -6.82 -6.88
N ALA A 880 -39.95 -7.06 -5.65
CA ALA A 880 -39.17 -6.90 -4.43
C ALA A 880 -38.03 -7.95 -4.32
N THR A 881 -38.19 -9.13 -4.93
CA THR A 881 -37.10 -10.12 -5.05
C THR A 881 -36.17 -9.84 -6.23
N VAL A 882 -36.67 -9.31 -7.36
CA VAL A 882 -35.81 -8.95 -8.51
C VAL A 882 -34.99 -7.69 -8.25
N CYS A 883 -35.54 -6.66 -7.59
CA CYS A 883 -34.74 -5.50 -7.17
C CYS A 883 -33.78 -5.81 -5.99
N ALA A 884 -33.94 -6.95 -5.31
CA ALA A 884 -32.96 -7.45 -4.35
C ALA A 884 -31.81 -8.23 -5.02
N SER A 885 -31.97 -8.71 -6.26
CA SER A 885 -30.91 -9.37 -7.02
C SER A 885 -30.25 -8.48 -8.08
N THR A 886 -30.92 -7.46 -8.64
CA THR A 886 -30.26 -6.48 -9.52
C THR A 886 -29.41 -5.46 -8.76
N ALA A 887 -29.70 -5.22 -7.46
CA ALA A 887 -28.80 -4.49 -6.56
C ALA A 887 -27.49 -5.24 -6.25
N LEU A 888 -27.39 -6.52 -6.62
CA LEU A 888 -26.19 -7.35 -6.53
C LEU A 888 -25.51 -7.61 -7.89
N ALA A 889 -26.08 -7.08 -8.98
CA ALA A 889 -25.49 -7.11 -10.34
C ALA A 889 -24.98 -5.73 -10.81
N GLY A 890 -25.01 -4.72 -9.92
CA GLY A 890 -24.45 -3.38 -10.12
C GLY A 890 -23.15 -3.12 -9.34
N ARG A 891 -22.56 -4.17 -8.77
CA ARG A 891 -21.17 -4.20 -8.31
C ARG A 891 -20.45 -5.30 -9.08
N GLU A 892 -19.85 -4.94 -10.20
CA GLU A 892 -18.53 -5.49 -10.49
C GLU A 892 -17.66 -5.29 -9.23
N PRO A 893 -16.76 -6.23 -8.88
CA PRO A 893 -15.75 -5.92 -7.89
C PRO A 893 -15.00 -4.68 -8.40
N LEU A 894 -14.84 -3.65 -7.55
CA LEU A 894 -13.98 -2.53 -7.89
C LEU A 894 -12.60 -3.11 -8.19
N ALA A 895 -12.26 -3.13 -9.49
CA ALA A 895 -11.05 -3.76 -9.97
C ALA A 895 -9.85 -3.14 -9.26
N ARG A 896 -8.82 -3.94 -8.97
CA ARG A 896 -7.60 -3.49 -8.29
C ARG A 896 -7.00 -2.29 -9.02
N LYS A 897 -7.30 -1.11 -8.51
CA LYS A 897 -6.78 0.19 -8.94
C LYS A 897 -6.56 1.06 -7.70
N GLU A 898 -5.34 1.39 -7.30
CA GLU A 898 -4.03 0.96 -7.81
C GLU A 898 -3.08 0.76 -6.60
N VAL A 899 -2.51 -0.43 -6.45
CA VAL A 899 -1.37 -0.72 -5.53
C VAL A 899 -0.43 -1.77 -6.13
N GLN A 900 -0.96 -2.79 -6.83
CA GLN A 900 -0.13 -3.81 -7.51
C GLN A 900 0.78 -3.30 -8.64
N ASN A 901 0.69 -2.02 -8.99
CA ASN A 901 1.62 -1.34 -9.91
C ASN A 901 2.47 -0.28 -9.19
N ALA A 902 2.71 -0.44 -7.89
CA ALA A 902 3.85 0.19 -7.21
C ALA A 902 5.13 -0.46 -7.76
N VAL A 903 5.64 0.08 -8.87
CA VAL A 903 6.87 -0.40 -9.50
C VAL A 903 8.05 0.31 -8.83
N PHE A 904 8.77 -0.43 -7.99
CA PHE A 904 9.97 0.05 -7.33
C PHE A 904 11.16 -0.01 -8.28
N THR A 905 12.05 0.97 -8.19
CA THR A 905 13.36 0.93 -8.86
C THR A 905 14.39 0.54 -7.82
N ILE A 906 14.97 -0.64 -7.96
CA ILE A 906 16.06 -1.10 -7.12
C ILE A 906 17.37 -1.17 -7.90
N GLU A 907 18.49 -1.22 -7.20
CA GLU A 907 19.81 -1.46 -7.78
C GLU A 907 20.45 -2.71 -7.14
N VAL A 908 20.66 -3.77 -7.93
CA VAL A 908 21.09 -5.11 -7.47
C VAL A 908 22.60 -5.35 -7.59
N ALA A 909 23.28 -4.52 -8.38
CA ALA A 909 24.73 -4.47 -8.52
C ALA A 909 25.11 -3.04 -8.95
N PRO A 910 26.36 -2.57 -8.79
CA PRO A 910 26.75 -1.20 -9.12
C PRO A 910 26.35 -0.76 -10.55
N GLY A 911 25.34 0.11 -10.64
CA GLY A 911 24.76 0.58 -11.90
C GLY A 911 23.79 -0.39 -12.61
N GLU A 912 23.48 -1.55 -12.05
CA GLU A 912 22.44 -2.46 -12.55
C GLU A 912 21.10 -2.18 -11.85
N THR A 913 20.34 -1.25 -12.43
CA THR A 913 19.00 -0.91 -11.97
C THR A 913 17.94 -1.84 -12.55
N ARG A 914 16.98 -2.27 -11.73
CA ARG A 914 15.83 -3.08 -12.13
C ARG A 914 14.54 -2.45 -11.62
N MET A 915 13.58 -2.29 -12.51
CA MET A 915 12.20 -1.97 -12.12
C MET A 915 11.45 -3.26 -11.81
N ILE A 916 10.85 -3.34 -10.62
CA ILE A 916 10.19 -4.55 -10.10
C ILE A 916 8.88 -4.20 -9.40
N SER A 917 7.94 -5.14 -9.40
CA SER A 917 6.71 -5.04 -8.60
C SER A 917 6.99 -5.13 -7.09
N GLU A 918 5.99 -4.78 -6.29
CA GLU A 918 6.02 -5.01 -4.84
C GLU A 918 6.29 -6.49 -4.51
N ASP A 919 5.66 -7.44 -5.18
CA ASP A 919 5.81 -8.87 -4.88
C ASP A 919 7.24 -9.38 -5.23
N GLU A 920 7.79 -8.99 -6.38
CA GLU A 920 9.17 -9.34 -6.80
C GLU A 920 10.25 -8.75 -5.86
N ARG A 921 10.02 -7.55 -5.31
CA ARG A 921 10.91 -6.94 -4.30
C ARG A 921 11.05 -7.83 -3.07
N TRP A 922 9.99 -8.53 -2.68
CA TRP A 922 10.02 -9.44 -1.54
C TRP A 922 10.57 -10.82 -1.91
N GLU A 923 10.45 -11.29 -3.16
CA GLU A 923 11.20 -12.48 -3.62
C GLU A 923 12.72 -12.23 -3.57
N ILE A 924 13.18 -11.03 -3.94
CA ILE A 924 14.60 -10.65 -3.83
C ILE A 924 15.02 -10.52 -2.35
N ALA A 925 14.22 -9.86 -1.50
CA ALA A 925 14.52 -9.72 -0.08
C ALA A 925 14.49 -11.06 0.69
N THR A 926 13.66 -12.03 0.27
CA THR A 926 13.62 -13.38 0.88
C THR A 926 14.67 -14.34 0.32
N GLY A 927 15.30 -14.02 -0.81
CA GLY A 927 16.53 -14.67 -1.30
C GLY A 927 17.82 -14.07 -0.74
N GLY A 928 17.75 -12.94 -0.04
CA GLY A 928 18.87 -12.26 0.61
C GLY A 928 19.37 -12.95 1.89
N GLY A 929 20.61 -12.64 2.27
CA GLY A 929 21.19 -13.01 3.57
C GLY A 929 20.81 -12.02 4.65
N CYS A 930 21.77 -11.68 5.53
CA CYS A 930 21.64 -10.49 6.39
C CYS A 930 21.64 -9.24 5.50
N GLY A 931 20.72 -8.33 5.81
CA GLY A 931 20.53 -7.08 5.11
C GLY A 931 19.94 -7.21 3.70
N SER A 932 19.49 -6.07 3.20
CA SER A 932 18.83 -5.96 1.90
C SER A 932 19.84 -5.85 0.76
N HIS A 933 20.16 -6.96 0.07
CA HIS A 933 21.14 -7.02 -1.05
C HIS A 933 20.78 -6.21 -2.33
N PHE A 934 19.98 -5.15 -2.21
CA PHE A 934 19.68 -4.15 -3.22
C PHE A 934 19.49 -2.78 -2.55
N PHE A 935 19.91 -1.70 -3.21
CA PHE A 935 19.45 -0.36 -2.81
C PHE A 935 18.03 -0.13 -3.36
N ASP A 936 17.07 0.28 -2.53
CA ASP A 936 15.81 0.86 -3.04
C ASP A 936 16.08 2.33 -3.41
N ILE A 937 16.15 2.61 -4.71
CA ILE A 937 16.43 3.95 -5.26
C ILE A 937 15.17 4.63 -5.81
N SER A 938 13.98 4.06 -5.55
CA SER A 938 12.68 4.56 -6.02
C SER A 938 12.39 6.01 -5.60
N GLU A 939 12.93 6.41 -4.44
CA GLU A 939 12.71 7.72 -3.81
C GLU A 939 14.02 8.51 -3.69
N THR A 940 15.15 7.82 -3.55
CA THR A 940 16.45 8.40 -3.20
C THR A 940 17.50 8.16 -4.30
N HIS A 941 17.16 8.49 -5.55
CA HIS A 941 18.07 8.32 -6.68
C HIS A 941 19.29 9.28 -6.61
N ALA A 942 20.36 8.82 -5.96
CA ALA A 942 21.67 9.44 -5.96
C ALA A 942 22.66 8.56 -6.75
N GLU A 943 23.37 9.18 -7.70
CA GLU A 943 24.48 8.56 -8.42
C GLU A 943 25.61 8.15 -7.45
N PRO A 944 26.21 6.95 -7.58
CA PRO A 944 27.37 6.56 -6.78
C PRO A 944 28.55 7.52 -6.97
N LEU A 945 29.06 8.06 -5.86
CA LEU A 945 30.18 9.01 -5.86
C LEU A 945 31.49 8.33 -5.43
N ALA A 946 32.59 8.74 -6.07
CA ALA A 946 33.92 8.36 -5.62
C ALA A 946 34.18 8.87 -4.19
N VAL A 947 34.68 7.97 -3.32
CA VAL A 947 34.96 8.26 -1.91
C VAL A 947 35.93 9.43 -1.78
N LYS A 948 35.50 10.47 -1.06
CA LYS A 948 36.31 11.66 -0.76
C LYS A 948 37.38 11.29 0.26
N ARG A 949 38.65 11.27 -0.16
CA ARG A 949 39.79 11.07 0.74
C ARG A 949 39.94 12.27 1.68
N GLY A 950 39.57 12.09 2.94
CA GLY A 950 39.87 13.02 4.02
C GLY A 950 41.34 12.96 4.46
N PRO A 951 41.69 13.63 5.58
CA PRO A 951 43.01 13.49 6.21
C PRO A 951 43.34 12.02 6.55
N ALA A 952 44.63 11.66 6.56
CA ALA A 952 45.03 10.30 6.92
C ALA A 952 44.65 9.96 8.38
N TYR A 953 44.16 8.74 8.62
CA TYR A 953 43.85 8.27 9.97
C TYR A 953 45.12 8.13 10.82
N PRO A 954 45.01 8.24 12.17
CA PRO A 954 46.14 8.10 13.09
C PRO A 954 46.97 6.85 12.81
N GLN A 955 48.30 7.02 12.82
CA GLN A 955 49.26 5.92 12.61
C GLN A 955 49.79 5.32 13.92
N GLN A 956 49.48 5.97 15.04
CA GLN A 956 49.75 5.53 16.40
C GLN A 956 48.55 5.95 17.25
N PHE A 957 48.14 5.07 18.16
CA PHE A 957 47.10 5.37 19.14
C PHE A 957 47.68 6.17 20.29
N LEU A 958 46.99 7.24 20.70
CA LEU A 958 47.48 8.18 21.71
C LEU A 958 46.64 8.19 22.99
N TYR A 959 45.52 7.47 22.99
CA TYR A 959 44.51 7.54 24.06
C TYR A 959 44.22 6.17 24.68
N SER A 960 45.10 5.19 24.49
CA SER A 960 44.83 3.79 24.85
C SER A 960 44.59 3.56 26.34
N GLU A 961 45.29 4.29 27.21
CA GLU A 961 44.97 4.31 28.65
C GLU A 961 43.59 4.90 28.95
N ASN A 962 43.14 5.92 28.22
CA ASN A 962 41.83 6.54 28.44
C ASN A 962 40.71 5.58 28.02
N VAL A 963 40.85 4.96 26.85
CA VAL A 963 39.89 3.98 26.29
C VAL A 963 39.77 2.77 27.21
N ARG A 964 40.88 2.15 27.63
CA ARG A 964 40.85 0.96 28.52
C ARG A 964 40.25 1.25 29.91
N ARG A 965 40.26 2.51 30.38
CA ARG A 965 39.53 2.92 31.61
C ARG A 965 38.01 3.02 31.44
N LEU A 966 37.50 2.94 30.21
CA LEU A 966 36.06 2.89 29.92
C LEU A 966 35.51 1.46 29.83
N PHE A 967 36.33 0.46 29.50
CA PHE A 967 35.87 -0.93 29.32
C PHE A 967 35.13 -1.49 30.55
N PRO A 968 35.60 -1.32 31.80
CA PRO A 968 34.88 -1.81 32.99
C PRO A 968 33.56 -1.08 33.29
N LYS A 969 33.17 -0.11 32.46
CA LYS A 969 31.89 0.60 32.54
C LYS A 969 30.86 0.06 31.55
N LEU A 970 31.26 -0.74 30.55
CA LEU A 970 30.34 -1.46 29.66
C LEU A 970 29.59 -2.53 30.47
N SER A 971 28.31 -2.70 30.20
CA SER A 971 27.39 -3.51 31.00
C SER A 971 26.43 -4.28 30.09
N TRP A 972 26.70 -5.57 29.89
CA TRP A 972 25.78 -6.47 29.20
C TRP A 972 24.38 -6.45 29.85
N ASN A 973 24.29 -6.36 31.18
CA ASN A 973 23.00 -6.25 31.88
C ASN A 973 22.19 -5.00 31.47
N THR A 974 22.86 -3.93 31.04
CA THR A 974 22.22 -2.70 30.56
C THR A 974 21.79 -2.83 29.10
N ILE A 975 22.63 -3.45 28.25
CA ILE A 975 22.27 -3.81 26.87
C ILE A 975 21.05 -4.75 26.89
N LYS A 976 21.16 -5.88 27.60
CA LYS A 976 20.13 -6.91 27.73
C LYS A 976 18.79 -6.37 28.23
N ALA A 977 18.77 -5.52 29.26
CA ALA A 977 17.52 -4.96 29.79
C ALA A 977 16.79 -4.05 28.78
N ASN A 978 17.53 -3.31 27.95
CA ASN A 978 16.96 -2.54 26.86
C ASN A 978 16.51 -3.48 25.71
N LEU A 979 17.36 -4.45 25.35
CA LEU A 979 17.14 -5.39 24.26
C LEU A 979 15.94 -6.31 24.50
N GLU A 980 15.74 -6.81 25.73
CA GLU A 980 14.53 -7.55 26.15
C GLU A 980 13.25 -6.73 25.94
N ARG A 981 13.30 -5.42 26.21
CA ARG A 981 12.17 -4.52 25.92
C ARG A 981 12.05 -4.26 24.41
N TYR A 982 13.14 -4.23 23.67
CA TYR A 982 13.16 -3.96 22.23
C TYR A 982 12.60 -5.14 21.42
N SER A 983 12.98 -6.37 21.75
CA SER A 983 12.46 -7.60 21.14
C SER A 983 11.08 -8.02 21.62
N ALA A 984 10.46 -7.22 22.50
CA ALA A 984 9.07 -7.36 22.93
C ALA A 984 8.08 -6.56 22.06
N PHE A 985 8.56 -5.73 21.13
CA PHE A 985 7.71 -5.25 20.03
C PHE A 985 7.42 -6.44 19.08
N PRO A 986 6.20 -6.56 18.48
CA PRO A 986 5.87 -7.71 17.64
C PRO A 986 6.75 -7.84 16.39
N THR A 987 6.99 -6.71 15.74
CA THR A 987 7.95 -6.50 14.66
C THR A 987 8.39 -5.03 14.72
N ARG A 988 9.64 -4.74 14.31
CA ARG A 988 10.12 -3.37 14.15
C ARG A 988 10.11 -2.90 12.70
N PHE A 989 9.55 -3.68 11.76
CA PHE A 989 9.55 -3.38 10.33
C PHE A 989 9.05 -1.96 10.05
N SER A 990 9.81 -1.22 9.24
CA SER A 990 9.75 0.24 9.11
C SER A 990 8.40 0.83 8.66
N GLU A 991 7.63 0.04 7.91
CA GLU A 991 6.30 0.41 7.41
C GLU A 991 5.15 0.12 8.40
N THR A 992 5.46 -0.49 9.56
CA THR A 992 4.48 -0.82 10.61
C THR A 992 4.39 0.25 11.70
N GLN A 993 3.23 0.34 12.36
CA GLN A 993 3.08 1.19 13.55
C GLN A 993 4.00 0.72 14.70
N SER A 994 4.23 -0.58 14.85
CA SER A 994 5.14 -1.09 15.89
C SER A 994 6.60 -0.75 15.62
N GLY A 995 7.02 -0.66 14.35
CA GLY A 995 8.32 -0.11 13.96
C GLY A 995 8.47 1.37 14.31
N ALA A 996 7.44 2.17 14.05
CA ALA A 996 7.40 3.57 14.44
C ALA A 996 7.42 3.77 15.98
N ASP A 997 6.64 2.97 16.72
CA ASP A 997 6.60 2.98 18.19
C ASP A 997 7.94 2.53 18.79
N ALA A 998 8.61 1.54 18.19
CA ALA A 998 9.93 1.05 18.61
C ALA A 998 11.01 2.13 18.41
N ALA A 999 11.04 2.79 17.25
CA ALA A 999 11.95 3.91 17.01
C ALA A 999 11.68 5.09 17.95
N GLN A 1000 10.41 5.43 18.22
CA GLN A 1000 10.07 6.46 19.20
C GLN A 1000 10.53 6.08 20.62
N TRP A 1001 10.45 4.80 21.00
CA TRP A 1001 10.97 4.31 22.28
C TRP A 1001 12.51 4.38 22.33
N LEU A 1002 13.20 4.07 21.23
CA LEU A 1002 14.66 4.15 21.11
C LEU A 1002 15.16 5.60 21.24
N VAL A 1003 14.51 6.56 20.55
CA VAL A 1003 14.74 8.01 20.75
C VAL A 1003 14.62 8.36 22.24
N GLY A 1004 13.61 7.81 22.92
CA GLY A 1004 13.42 7.96 24.35
C GLY A 1004 14.61 7.46 25.17
N GLN A 1005 15.13 6.25 24.92
CA GLN A 1005 16.30 5.72 25.65
C GLN A 1005 17.56 6.55 25.43
N VAL A 1006 17.82 6.97 24.18
CA VAL A 1006 18.96 7.83 23.83
C VAL A 1006 18.85 9.19 24.54
N GLN A 1007 17.67 9.82 24.53
CA GLN A 1007 17.42 11.07 25.25
C GLN A 1007 17.52 10.91 26.77
N ASP A 1008 17.11 9.77 27.32
CA ASP A 1008 17.26 9.43 28.74
C ASP A 1008 18.74 9.30 29.13
N VAL A 1009 19.57 8.64 28.32
CA VAL A 1009 21.03 8.53 28.52
C VAL A 1009 21.68 9.92 28.53
N ILE A 1010 21.35 10.75 27.53
CA ILE A 1010 21.86 12.13 27.45
C ILE A 1010 21.43 12.95 28.66
N THR A 1011 20.16 12.89 29.05
CA THR A 1011 19.62 13.65 30.19
C THR A 1011 20.26 13.21 31.51
N LYS A 1012 20.41 11.89 31.74
CA LYS A 1012 21.06 11.33 32.94
C LYS A 1012 22.55 11.67 33.03
N SER A 1013 23.22 11.92 31.90
CA SER A 1013 24.63 12.33 31.87
C SER A 1013 24.86 13.78 32.33
N GLY A 1014 23.85 14.65 32.23
CA GLY A 1014 23.96 16.09 32.51
C GLY A 1014 24.90 16.87 31.58
N LYS A 1015 25.39 16.26 30.47
CA LYS A 1015 26.38 16.88 29.58
C LYS A 1015 25.74 17.85 28.59
N SER A 1016 26.26 19.08 28.55
CA SER A 1016 25.94 20.07 27.50
C SER A 1016 26.70 19.78 26.20
N GLY A 1017 26.11 20.11 25.05
CA GLY A 1017 26.73 19.88 23.73
C GLY A 1017 26.43 18.51 23.12
N VAL A 1018 25.43 17.81 23.68
CA VAL A 1018 24.94 16.52 23.20
C VAL A 1018 23.45 16.66 22.86
N THR A 1019 23.04 16.17 21.69
CA THR A 1019 21.65 16.29 21.20
C THR A 1019 21.22 15.03 20.48
N ALA A 1020 20.03 14.51 20.76
CA ALA A 1020 19.42 13.41 20.00
C ALA A 1020 18.14 13.86 19.30
N THR A 1021 18.11 13.67 17.98
CA THR A 1021 17.03 14.08 17.08
C THR A 1021 16.53 12.89 16.28
N ALA A 1022 15.21 12.71 16.21
CA ALA A 1022 14.58 11.85 15.22
C ALA A 1022 14.69 12.50 13.84
N PHE A 1023 15.24 11.77 12.88
CA PHE A 1023 15.34 12.14 11.49
C PHE A 1023 14.13 11.55 10.75
N LYS A 1024 13.36 12.39 10.07
CA LYS A 1024 12.09 11.99 9.47
C LYS A 1024 12.27 11.66 7.99
N HIS A 1025 11.72 10.51 7.60
CA HIS A 1025 11.60 10.11 6.21
C HIS A 1025 10.21 10.49 5.66
N ALA A 1026 10.08 10.63 4.35
CA ALA A 1026 8.84 11.11 3.73
C ALA A 1026 7.75 10.04 3.66
N SER A 1027 8.13 8.78 3.45
CA SER A 1027 7.23 7.74 2.91
C SER A 1027 6.92 6.58 3.84
N TRP A 1028 7.58 6.48 5.00
CA TRP A 1028 7.30 5.46 6.02
C TRP A 1028 7.26 6.10 7.43
N PRO A 1029 6.49 5.53 8.39
CA PRO A 1029 6.21 6.18 9.67
C PRO A 1029 7.37 6.09 10.67
N GLN A 1030 8.29 5.13 10.49
CA GLN A 1030 9.47 4.97 11.33
C GLN A 1030 10.53 6.04 11.01
N ASN A 1031 11.16 6.58 12.06
CA ASN A 1031 12.13 7.67 11.97
C ASN A 1031 13.50 7.12 12.36
N SER A 1032 14.54 7.41 11.57
CA SER A 1032 15.93 7.17 12.01
C SER A 1032 16.26 8.06 13.21
N VAL A 1033 17.30 7.72 13.98
CA VAL A 1033 17.75 8.51 15.14
C VAL A 1033 19.20 8.94 14.95
N ILE A 1034 19.50 10.20 15.27
CA ILE A 1034 20.86 10.73 15.23
C ILE A 1034 21.16 11.40 16.57
N ALA A 1035 22.15 10.88 17.30
CA ALA A 1035 22.71 11.52 18.48
C ALA A 1035 24.08 12.12 18.19
N ARG A 1036 24.19 13.45 18.29
CA ARG A 1036 25.42 14.21 18.02
C ARG A 1036 26.07 14.66 19.33
N ILE A 1037 27.38 14.45 19.44
CA ILE A 1037 28.28 15.08 20.42
C ILE A 1037 29.11 16.11 19.66
N GLN A 1038 28.93 17.40 19.96
CA GLN A 1038 29.55 18.47 19.20
C GLN A 1038 31.06 18.57 19.49
N GLY A 1039 31.88 18.36 18.46
CA GLY A 1039 33.33 18.58 18.52
C GLY A 1039 33.73 20.01 18.17
N LYS A 1040 35.03 20.31 18.26
CA LYS A 1040 35.60 21.62 17.89
C LYS A 1040 35.64 21.89 16.39
N SER A 1041 35.44 20.86 15.56
CA SER A 1041 35.38 20.96 14.11
C SER A 1041 34.13 20.26 13.55
N ASN A 1042 33.73 20.69 12.35
CA ASN A 1042 32.58 20.12 11.63
C ASN A 1042 32.89 18.75 11.01
N ARG A 1043 34.17 18.35 10.98
CA ARG A 1043 34.60 17.00 10.61
C ARG A 1043 33.95 16.00 11.55
N THR A 1044 33.21 15.06 10.99
CA THR A 1044 32.32 14.16 11.72
C THR A 1044 32.81 12.72 11.62
N VAL A 1045 32.80 12.01 12.75
CA VAL A 1045 33.00 10.56 12.86
C VAL A 1045 31.65 9.94 13.21
N VAL A 1046 31.22 8.94 12.44
CA VAL A 1046 29.93 8.27 12.61
C VAL A 1046 30.16 6.83 13.11
N VAL A 1047 29.33 6.37 14.03
CA VAL A 1047 29.02 4.95 14.23
C VAL A 1047 27.53 4.72 13.95
N GLY A 1048 27.19 3.63 13.28
CA GLY A 1048 25.85 3.30 12.83
C GLY A 1048 25.41 1.88 13.24
N ALA A 1049 24.09 1.68 13.23
CA ALA A 1049 23.32 0.48 13.52
C ALA A 1049 21.94 0.64 12.84
N HIS A 1050 21.19 -0.41 12.55
CA HIS A 1050 19.79 -0.26 12.09
C HIS A 1050 18.79 -0.59 13.21
N LEU A 1051 17.60 0.00 13.15
CA LEU A 1051 16.62 -0.04 14.24
C LEU A 1051 15.33 -0.80 13.92
N ASP A 1052 15.12 -1.21 12.68
CA ASP A 1052 14.01 -2.08 12.29
C ASP A 1052 14.32 -3.58 12.48
N SER A 1053 13.46 -4.43 11.92
CA SER A 1053 13.59 -5.89 11.85
C SER A 1053 12.47 -6.44 10.94
N ILE A 1054 12.74 -7.50 10.19
CA ILE A 1054 11.79 -8.19 9.32
C ILE A 1054 11.50 -9.60 9.82
N ASN A 1055 10.40 -10.16 9.34
CA ASN A 1055 10.21 -11.60 9.29
C ASN A 1055 9.98 -11.98 7.82
N SER A 1056 10.92 -12.72 7.22
CA SER A 1056 10.85 -13.11 5.80
C SER A 1056 9.59 -13.90 5.43
N GLY A 1057 8.91 -14.52 6.39
CA GLY A 1057 7.65 -15.23 6.18
C GLY A 1057 6.39 -14.35 6.23
N ASP A 1058 6.42 -13.21 6.94
CA ASP A 1058 5.37 -12.19 6.95
C ASP A 1058 5.93 -10.86 7.51
N ARG A 1059 6.36 -9.94 6.63
CA ARG A 1059 6.99 -8.67 7.04
C ARG A 1059 6.08 -7.74 7.86
N LEU A 1060 4.77 -7.85 7.71
CA LEU A 1060 3.79 -6.90 8.29
C LEU A 1060 3.17 -7.38 9.60
N ARG A 1061 3.09 -8.70 9.82
CA ARG A 1061 2.43 -9.30 10.99
C ARG A 1061 3.21 -10.47 11.60
N GLY A 1062 4.22 -10.99 10.91
CA GLY A 1062 5.12 -12.01 11.44
C GLY A 1062 5.90 -11.46 12.62
N ARG A 1063 6.21 -12.33 13.59
CA ARG A 1063 7.00 -11.92 14.75
C ARG A 1063 8.46 -11.73 14.31
N ALA A 1064 8.99 -10.52 14.46
CA ALA A 1064 10.37 -10.16 14.13
C ALA A 1064 11.03 -9.57 15.38
N PRO A 1065 11.59 -10.41 16.28
CA PRO A 1065 12.11 -9.95 17.56
C PRO A 1065 13.39 -9.14 17.37
N GLY A 1066 14.18 -9.46 16.34
CA GLY A 1066 15.40 -8.75 15.96
C GLY A 1066 16.32 -8.55 17.16
N VAL A 1067 16.76 -9.63 17.79
CA VAL A 1067 17.60 -9.56 18.99
C VAL A 1067 19.06 -9.39 18.60
N ASP A 1068 19.53 -10.20 17.65
CA ASP A 1068 20.84 -10.00 17.06
C ASP A 1068 20.76 -8.94 15.97
N ASP A 1069 19.74 -9.08 15.12
CA ASP A 1069 19.51 -8.36 13.87
C ASP A 1069 18.57 -7.15 14.08
N ASP A 1070 19.01 -5.96 13.69
CA ASP A 1070 20.05 -5.33 14.52
C ASP A 1070 19.59 -4.77 15.89
N GLY A 1071 19.01 -5.63 16.72
CA GLY A 1071 18.81 -5.31 18.13
C GLY A 1071 20.13 -5.19 18.88
N SER A 1072 21.15 -5.97 18.50
CA SER A 1072 22.41 -6.08 19.23
C SER A 1072 23.26 -4.81 19.05
N GLY A 1073 23.49 -4.36 17.81
CA GLY A 1073 24.19 -3.13 17.46
C GLY A 1073 23.42 -1.90 17.95
N SER A 1074 22.11 -1.84 17.70
CA SER A 1074 21.25 -0.76 18.21
C SER A 1074 21.41 -0.53 19.72
N MET A 1075 21.37 -1.58 20.53
CA MET A 1075 21.47 -1.46 21.99
C MET A 1075 22.91 -1.28 22.47
N LEU A 1076 23.90 -1.83 21.76
CA LEU A 1076 25.32 -1.59 22.00
C LEU A 1076 25.69 -0.11 21.80
N LEU A 1077 25.18 0.55 20.76
CA LEU A 1077 25.46 1.96 20.51
C LEU A 1077 24.91 2.88 21.61
N ILE A 1078 23.75 2.53 22.20
CA ILE A 1078 23.19 3.26 23.37
C ILE A 1078 24.12 3.12 24.58
N GLU A 1079 24.68 1.93 24.80
CA GLU A 1079 25.60 1.64 25.89
C GLU A 1079 26.98 2.32 25.69
N ALA A 1080 27.53 2.28 24.47
CA ALA A 1080 28.75 2.98 24.11
C ALA A 1080 28.61 4.51 24.30
N LEU A 1081 27.49 5.09 23.85
CA LEU A 1081 27.13 6.48 24.12
C LEU A 1081 27.07 6.76 25.63
N ARG A 1082 26.38 5.92 26.40
CA ARG A 1082 26.28 6.06 27.87
C ARG A 1082 27.66 6.04 28.53
N VAL A 1083 28.56 5.15 28.10
CA VAL A 1083 29.91 5.01 28.65
C VAL A 1083 30.79 6.21 28.27
N LEU A 1084 30.77 6.68 27.02
CA LEU A 1084 31.55 7.86 26.59
C LEU A 1084 31.11 9.14 27.29
N LEU A 1085 29.81 9.30 27.58
CA LEU A 1085 29.30 10.41 28.38
C LEU A 1085 29.69 10.35 29.87
N THR A 1086 30.39 9.29 30.33
CA THR A 1086 31.05 9.28 31.65
C THR A 1086 32.47 9.86 31.65
N ASP A 1087 33.00 10.29 30.49
CA ASP A 1087 34.25 11.04 30.40
C ASP A 1087 33.95 12.55 30.29
N ASP A 1088 34.71 13.37 31.03
CA ASP A 1088 34.66 14.84 30.96
C ASP A 1088 35.37 15.41 29.73
N ALA A 1089 36.28 14.64 29.11
CA ALA A 1089 36.96 15.02 27.88
C ALA A 1089 36.03 14.94 26.65
N PHE A 1090 35.01 14.07 26.66
CA PHE A 1090 34.15 13.83 25.50
C PHE A 1090 33.04 14.90 25.38
N ALA A 1091 32.32 15.17 26.46
CA ALA A 1091 31.13 16.03 26.46
C ALA A 1091 31.01 16.91 27.70
N GLY A 1092 30.28 18.04 27.58
CA GLY A 1092 30.14 19.06 28.61
C GLY A 1092 31.11 20.24 28.43
N LYS A 1093 31.09 21.19 29.38
CA LYS A 1093 31.92 22.42 29.34
C LYS A 1093 33.43 22.15 29.34
N SER A 1094 33.85 20.98 29.80
CA SER A 1094 35.25 20.54 29.83
C SER A 1094 35.68 19.77 28.56
N SER A 1095 34.78 19.59 27.58
CA SER A 1095 35.06 18.77 26.40
C SER A 1095 36.30 19.26 25.66
N THR A 1096 37.21 18.32 25.39
CA THR A 1096 38.41 18.56 24.59
C THR A 1096 38.33 17.96 23.20
N LEU A 1097 37.23 17.26 22.88
CA LEU A 1097 36.94 16.58 21.61
C LEU A 1097 37.24 17.45 20.38
N GLN A 1098 37.94 16.90 19.38
CA GLN A 1098 38.40 17.64 18.20
C GLN A 1098 37.39 17.55 17.05
N ASN A 1099 36.90 16.34 16.76
CA ASN A 1099 35.96 16.07 15.68
C ASN A 1099 34.56 15.82 16.27
N THR A 1100 33.52 16.17 15.52
CA THR A 1100 32.14 15.89 15.92
C THR A 1100 31.91 14.38 15.88
N VAL A 1101 31.21 13.82 16.87
CA VAL A 1101 30.87 12.39 16.91
C VAL A 1101 29.36 12.23 16.76
N GLU A 1102 28.92 11.32 15.92
CA GLU A 1102 27.52 10.98 15.73
C GLU A 1102 27.28 9.47 15.89
N PHE A 1103 26.21 9.13 16.60
CA PHE A 1103 25.62 7.78 16.65
C PHE A 1103 24.35 7.83 15.81
N HIS A 1104 24.25 6.95 14.82
CA HIS A 1104 23.09 6.82 13.95
C HIS A 1104 22.39 5.50 14.24
N TRP A 1105 21.05 5.52 14.18
CA TRP A 1105 20.20 4.33 14.16
C TRP A 1105 19.28 4.45 12.95
N TYR A 1106 19.47 3.60 11.94
CA TYR A 1106 18.84 3.72 10.63
C TYR A 1106 17.49 3.00 10.57
N ALA A 1107 16.47 3.66 10.03
CA ALA A 1107 15.17 3.07 9.73
C ALA A 1107 15.16 2.50 8.31
N ALA A 1108 14.42 1.42 8.07
CA ALA A 1108 14.29 0.82 6.74
C ALA A 1108 15.63 0.38 6.11
N GLU A 1109 16.53 -0.25 6.90
CA GLU A 1109 17.62 -1.06 6.33
C GLU A 1109 16.96 -2.19 5.53
N GLU A 1110 16.18 -3.03 6.21
CA GLU A 1110 15.43 -4.20 5.73
C GLU A 1110 14.55 -3.92 4.49
N GLY A 1111 14.29 -2.63 4.24
CA GLY A 1111 13.59 -2.11 3.08
C GLY A 1111 14.48 -1.75 1.87
N GLY A 1112 15.78 -2.06 1.82
CA GLY A 1112 16.66 -1.60 0.75
C GLY A 1112 17.49 -0.36 1.12
N LEU A 1113 18.03 -0.33 2.35
CA LEU A 1113 18.90 0.73 2.90
C LEU A 1113 18.30 2.15 2.88
N ARG A 1114 16.96 2.29 2.92
CA ARG A 1114 16.25 3.54 2.58
C ARG A 1114 16.60 4.69 3.54
N GLY A 1115 16.67 4.44 4.85
CA GLY A 1115 16.91 5.52 5.83
C GLY A 1115 18.36 6.02 5.85
N SER A 1116 19.34 5.14 5.69
CA SER A 1116 20.74 5.55 5.55
C SER A 1116 21.00 6.20 4.19
N GLN A 1117 20.39 5.72 3.11
CA GLN A 1117 20.44 6.39 1.80
C GLN A 1117 19.93 7.84 1.90
N ASP A 1118 18.77 8.07 2.54
CA ASP A 1118 18.21 9.41 2.73
C ASP A 1118 19.12 10.29 3.59
N ILE A 1119 19.62 9.80 4.73
CA ILE A 1119 20.56 10.53 5.60
C ILE A 1119 21.84 10.90 4.85
N PHE A 1120 22.52 9.93 4.23
CA PHE A 1120 23.81 10.19 3.57
C PHE A 1120 23.67 11.00 2.28
N THR A 1121 22.55 10.85 1.55
CA THR A 1121 22.20 11.72 0.41
C THR A 1121 21.95 13.16 0.88
N GLN A 1122 21.17 13.37 1.94
CA GLN A 1122 20.98 14.72 2.48
C GLN A 1122 22.29 15.31 3.03
N TYR A 1123 23.16 14.50 3.63
CA TYR A 1123 24.47 14.93 4.10
C TYR A 1123 25.40 15.30 2.94
N GLN A 1124 25.38 14.54 1.85
CA GLN A 1124 26.08 14.82 0.59
C GLN A 1124 25.60 16.14 -0.04
N ARG A 1125 24.28 16.35 -0.13
CA ARG A 1125 23.68 17.60 -0.65
C ARG A 1125 23.98 18.81 0.24
N ALA A 1126 24.05 18.61 1.55
CA ALA A 1126 24.43 19.63 2.53
C ALA A 1126 25.95 19.87 2.67
N GLY A 1127 26.79 19.14 1.93
CA GLY A 1127 28.25 19.29 1.98
C GLY A 1127 28.87 18.93 3.33
N ARG A 1128 28.29 17.97 4.07
CA ARG A 1128 28.84 17.51 5.36
C ARG A 1128 30.23 16.89 5.17
N ASP A 1129 31.10 17.14 6.14
CA ASP A 1129 32.43 16.51 6.23
C ASP A 1129 32.32 15.27 7.13
N ILE A 1130 32.03 14.11 6.52
CA ILE A 1130 32.07 12.80 7.20
C ILE A 1130 33.42 12.15 6.86
N TRP A 1131 34.24 11.93 7.88
CA TRP A 1131 35.62 11.45 7.74
C TRP A 1131 35.75 9.93 7.88
N ALA A 1132 34.86 9.32 8.65
CA ALA A 1132 34.75 7.88 8.81
C ALA A 1132 33.33 7.52 9.29
N MET A 1133 32.81 6.40 8.81
CA MET A 1133 31.61 5.73 9.29
C MET A 1133 31.95 4.28 9.64
N LEU A 1134 31.50 3.79 10.78
CA LEU A 1134 31.61 2.39 11.19
C LEU A 1134 30.20 1.83 11.40
N GLN A 1135 29.79 0.85 10.61
CA GLN A 1135 28.55 0.11 10.87
C GLN A 1135 28.81 -0.97 11.93
N GLN A 1136 27.87 -1.11 12.86
CA GLN A 1136 27.73 -2.23 13.79
C GLN A 1136 26.34 -2.78 13.60
N ASP A 1137 26.27 -3.96 13.00
CA ASP A 1137 25.06 -4.63 12.55
C ASP A 1137 25.36 -6.12 12.70
N MET A 1138 24.55 -6.80 13.52
CA MET A 1138 24.82 -8.12 14.12
C MET A 1138 26.18 -8.20 14.84
N VAL A 1139 26.13 -8.10 16.17
CA VAL A 1139 27.31 -8.08 17.05
C VAL A 1139 27.27 -9.17 18.13
N GLY A 1140 26.43 -10.21 17.95
CA GLY A 1140 26.04 -11.12 19.02
C GLY A 1140 26.35 -12.61 18.85
N TYR A 1141 26.46 -13.19 17.65
CA TYR A 1141 26.50 -14.66 17.49
C TYR A 1141 27.90 -15.23 17.17
N THR A 1142 28.55 -15.77 18.21
CA THR A 1142 29.82 -16.53 18.08
C THR A 1142 29.62 -17.99 17.64
N LYS A 1143 28.42 -18.52 17.82
CA LYS A 1143 28.16 -19.96 17.90
C LYS A 1143 28.39 -20.71 16.59
N GLY A 1144 28.18 -20.08 15.43
CA GLY A 1144 28.47 -20.68 14.13
C GLY A 1144 29.97 -20.92 13.94
N THR A 1145 30.78 -19.90 14.26
CA THR A 1145 32.25 -19.91 14.20
C THR A 1145 32.83 -21.01 15.09
N LEU A 1146 32.33 -21.10 16.34
CA LEU A 1146 32.74 -22.12 17.30
C LEU A 1146 32.32 -23.53 16.88
N ASN A 1147 31.11 -23.72 16.34
CA ASN A 1147 30.65 -25.00 15.78
C ASN A 1147 31.49 -25.46 14.58
N ALA A 1148 32.02 -24.52 13.79
CA ALA A 1148 32.93 -24.80 12.67
C ALA A 1148 34.37 -25.13 13.11
N GLY A 1149 34.66 -25.15 14.42
CA GLY A 1149 35.99 -25.42 14.96
C GLY A 1149 36.99 -24.29 14.71
N LYS A 1150 36.50 -23.05 14.56
CA LYS A 1150 37.31 -21.84 14.44
C LYS A 1150 37.47 -21.17 15.81
N GLU A 1151 38.50 -20.34 15.94
CA GLU A 1151 38.62 -19.42 17.07
C GLU A 1151 37.63 -18.25 16.89
N GLU A 1152 37.25 -17.60 17.99
CA GLU A 1152 36.35 -16.45 17.99
C GLU A 1152 37.03 -15.24 17.31
N SER A 1153 36.35 -14.60 16.36
CA SER A 1153 36.90 -13.47 15.61
C SER A 1153 35.82 -12.66 14.90
N PHE A 1154 35.95 -11.34 14.92
CA PHE A 1154 35.11 -10.43 14.13
C PHE A 1154 35.24 -10.68 12.62
N GLY A 1155 34.18 -10.45 11.86
CA GLY A 1155 34.23 -10.29 10.41
C GLY A 1155 34.49 -8.85 10.00
N LEU A 1156 35.71 -8.53 9.58
CA LEU A 1156 35.98 -7.26 8.90
C LEU A 1156 35.55 -7.39 7.44
N ILE A 1157 34.49 -6.68 7.04
CA ILE A 1157 33.97 -6.73 5.68
C ILE A 1157 34.88 -5.92 4.74
N THR A 1158 35.22 -6.51 3.59
CA THR A 1158 36.27 -5.99 2.69
C THR A 1158 35.78 -5.63 1.28
N ASP A 1159 34.59 -6.04 0.90
CA ASP A 1159 33.83 -5.47 -0.21
C ASP A 1159 33.05 -4.23 0.23
N PHE A 1160 32.70 -3.36 -0.74
CA PHE A 1160 31.89 -2.15 -0.58
C PHE A 1160 32.23 -1.23 0.63
N THR A 1161 33.49 -1.23 1.07
CA THR A 1161 34.06 -0.49 2.20
C THR A 1161 35.35 0.23 1.80
N ASP A 1162 35.79 1.23 2.56
CA ASP A 1162 37.05 1.94 2.31
C ASP A 1162 38.24 1.19 2.92
N GLY A 1163 39.18 0.77 2.07
CA GLY A 1163 40.35 0.00 2.49
C GLY A 1163 41.27 0.72 3.48
N VAL A 1164 41.37 2.05 3.43
CA VAL A 1164 42.23 2.83 4.33
C VAL A 1164 41.59 2.97 5.72
N LEU A 1165 40.25 3.04 5.77
CA LEU A 1165 39.50 2.95 7.01
C LEU A 1165 39.50 1.53 7.59
N ASN A 1166 39.40 0.49 6.76
CA ASN A 1166 39.57 -0.90 7.18
C ASN A 1166 40.98 -1.15 7.78
N GLU A 1167 42.06 -0.60 7.19
CA GLU A 1167 43.42 -0.63 7.78
C GLU A 1167 43.53 0.12 9.12
N PHE A 1168 42.68 1.13 9.37
CA PHE A 1168 42.58 1.78 10.67
C PHE A 1168 41.80 0.91 11.67
N VAL A 1169 40.62 0.42 11.29
CA VAL A 1169 39.74 -0.41 12.13
C VAL A 1169 40.42 -1.73 12.51
N ALA A 1170 41.12 -2.40 11.60
CA ALA A 1170 41.95 -3.57 11.88
C ALA A 1170 43.01 -3.33 12.98
N ARG A 1171 43.59 -2.11 13.03
CA ARG A 1171 44.52 -1.72 14.10
C ARG A 1171 43.78 -1.37 15.38
N VAL A 1172 42.59 -0.76 15.32
CA VAL A 1172 41.75 -0.50 16.50
C VAL A 1172 41.40 -1.83 17.18
N ILE A 1173 40.98 -2.85 16.42
CA ILE A 1173 40.80 -4.22 16.91
C ILE A 1173 42.09 -4.72 17.57
N GLY A 1174 43.21 -4.75 16.85
CA GLY A 1174 44.49 -5.29 17.36
C GLY A 1174 45.11 -4.56 18.56
N GLU A 1175 44.66 -3.35 18.91
CA GLU A 1175 44.99 -2.68 20.18
C GLU A 1175 43.90 -2.91 21.24
N TYR A 1176 42.62 -2.76 20.89
CA TYR A 1176 41.56 -2.52 21.87
C TYR A 1176 40.71 -3.73 22.25
N THR A 1177 40.76 -4.84 21.52
CA THR A 1177 39.94 -6.03 21.80
C THR A 1177 40.80 -7.25 22.14
N ASP A 1178 40.24 -8.22 22.86
CA ASP A 1178 40.93 -9.47 23.20
C ASP A 1178 40.85 -10.51 22.07
N ILE A 1179 39.86 -10.39 21.17
CA ILE A 1179 39.66 -11.25 20.00
C ILE A 1179 40.22 -10.63 18.72
N ALA A 1180 40.56 -11.49 17.76
CA ALA A 1180 41.09 -11.10 16.45
C ALA A 1180 39.96 -10.76 15.45
N TYR A 1181 40.35 -10.37 14.23
CA TYR A 1181 39.43 -10.28 13.09
C TYR A 1181 39.86 -11.23 11.96
N VAL A 1182 38.90 -11.59 11.12
CA VAL A 1182 39.11 -12.23 9.82
C VAL A 1182 38.54 -11.35 8.72
N ASN A 1183 39.21 -11.28 7.57
CA ASN A 1183 38.64 -10.62 6.39
C ASN A 1183 37.48 -11.47 5.86
N SER A 1184 36.34 -10.83 5.62
CA SER A 1184 35.15 -11.44 5.04
C SER A 1184 34.59 -10.55 3.92
N THR A 1185 33.63 -11.09 3.17
CA THR A 1185 32.82 -10.36 2.19
C THR A 1185 31.34 -10.64 2.45
N CYS A 1186 30.47 -9.70 2.11
CA CYS A 1186 29.03 -9.83 2.34
C CYS A 1186 28.18 -9.83 1.05
N GLY A 1187 28.60 -9.08 0.02
CA GLY A 1187 27.82 -8.84 -1.19
C GLY A 1187 27.41 -7.37 -1.36
N TYR A 1188 26.68 -7.08 -2.43
CA TYR A 1188 26.21 -5.73 -2.71
C TYR A 1188 25.12 -5.28 -1.73
N ALA A 1189 25.07 -3.97 -1.45
CA ALA A 1189 24.09 -3.34 -0.57
C ALA A 1189 23.91 -4.04 0.80
N CYS A 1190 24.96 -4.69 1.32
CA CYS A 1190 24.89 -5.55 2.50
C CYS A 1190 24.27 -4.90 3.76
N SER A 1191 24.56 -3.63 4.01
CA SER A 1191 24.09 -2.87 5.19
C SER A 1191 24.42 -1.37 5.00
N ASP A 1192 24.03 -0.49 5.93
CA ASP A 1192 24.05 0.97 5.78
C ASP A 1192 25.41 1.62 5.46
N HIS A 1193 26.51 0.91 5.71
CA HIS A 1193 27.85 1.32 5.26
C HIS A 1193 27.89 1.55 3.74
N GLY A 1194 27.12 0.78 2.97
CA GLY A 1194 26.95 0.94 1.53
C GLY A 1194 26.37 2.30 1.15
N SER A 1195 25.41 2.84 1.92
CA SER A 1195 24.80 4.15 1.69
C SER A 1195 25.78 5.31 1.91
N ALA A 1196 26.66 5.17 2.90
CA ALA A 1196 27.75 6.12 3.16
C ALA A 1196 28.77 6.11 2.01
N MET A 1197 29.20 4.92 1.57
CA MET A 1197 30.14 4.73 0.46
C MET A 1197 29.58 5.22 -0.87
N ARG A 1198 28.31 4.91 -1.18
CA ARG A 1198 27.58 5.42 -2.35
C ARG A 1198 27.53 6.96 -2.36
N SER A 1199 27.38 7.57 -1.19
CA SER A 1199 27.37 9.03 -1.01
C SER A 1199 28.77 9.67 -1.03
N GLY A 1200 29.83 8.88 -1.24
CA GLY A 1200 31.21 9.34 -1.35
C GLY A 1200 31.91 9.56 0.00
N TYR A 1201 31.47 8.91 1.07
CA TYR A 1201 32.10 8.96 2.40
C TYR A 1201 32.82 7.64 2.75
N PRO A 1202 33.99 7.67 3.41
CA PRO A 1202 34.66 6.43 3.83
C PRO A 1202 33.83 5.70 4.90
N ALA A 1203 33.49 4.43 4.64
CA ALA A 1203 32.81 3.57 5.59
C ALA A 1203 33.52 2.22 5.75
N SER A 1204 33.39 1.64 6.94
CA SER A 1204 33.88 0.31 7.33
C SER A 1204 32.75 -0.43 8.05
N PHE A 1205 32.80 -1.75 8.01
CA PHE A 1205 31.80 -2.60 8.65
C PHE A 1205 32.50 -3.77 9.33
N VAL A 1206 32.20 -3.94 10.63
CA VAL A 1206 32.68 -5.04 11.45
C VAL A 1206 31.48 -5.80 11.98
N PHE A 1207 31.33 -7.01 11.46
CA PHE A 1207 30.29 -7.99 11.73
C PHE A 1207 30.77 -8.98 12.83
N GLU A 1208 29.85 -9.68 13.48
CA GLU A 1208 30.12 -10.72 14.49
C GLU A 1208 31.12 -11.82 14.08
N SER A 1209 31.18 -12.18 12.80
CA SER A 1209 31.88 -13.39 12.34
C SER A 1209 32.27 -13.35 10.87
N ALA A 1210 33.00 -14.35 10.36
CA ALA A 1210 33.04 -14.55 8.91
C ALA A 1210 31.62 -14.86 8.41
N PHE A 1211 31.19 -14.24 7.30
CA PHE A 1211 29.79 -14.24 6.86
C PHE A 1211 29.21 -15.64 6.54
N GLU A 1212 30.07 -16.65 6.37
CA GLU A 1212 29.72 -18.07 6.27
C GLU A 1212 29.27 -18.72 7.60
N TYR A 1213 29.52 -18.09 8.74
CA TYR A 1213 29.19 -18.57 10.10
C TYR A 1213 28.16 -17.72 10.85
N ARG A 1214 27.58 -16.71 10.17
CA ARG A 1214 26.59 -15.79 10.73
C ARG A 1214 25.41 -16.48 11.41
N ASN A 1215 24.72 -15.76 12.29
CA ASN A 1215 23.47 -16.21 12.91
C ASN A 1215 22.46 -16.76 11.86
N PRO A 1216 22.06 -18.04 11.93
CA PRO A 1216 21.14 -18.67 10.97
C PRO A 1216 19.65 -18.44 11.30
N TYR A 1217 19.35 -17.62 12.32
CA TYR A 1217 17.99 -17.34 12.79
C TYR A 1217 17.49 -15.92 12.43
N ILE A 1218 18.35 -15.10 11.81
CA ILE A 1218 18.06 -13.76 11.29
C ILE A 1218 16.81 -13.70 10.41
N HIS A 1219 16.19 -12.52 10.35
CA HIS A 1219 14.93 -12.30 9.63
C HIS A 1219 13.80 -13.30 9.99
N THR A 1220 13.82 -13.93 11.17
CA THR A 1220 12.78 -14.88 11.63
C THR A 1220 12.28 -14.62 13.06
N ALA A 1221 11.20 -15.32 13.45
CA ALA A 1221 10.69 -15.32 14.82
C ALA A 1221 11.61 -15.98 15.86
N ASN A 1222 12.69 -16.64 15.43
CA ASN A 1222 13.64 -17.35 16.27
C ASN A 1222 14.92 -16.56 16.56
N ASP A 1223 15.18 -15.44 15.89
CA ASP A 1223 16.23 -14.53 16.35
C ASP A 1223 15.86 -14.02 17.76
N THR A 1224 16.61 -14.46 18.76
CA THR A 1224 16.24 -14.41 20.17
C THR A 1224 17.46 -14.39 21.09
N MET A 1225 17.24 -13.93 22.32
CA MET A 1225 18.26 -13.77 23.36
C MET A 1225 19.03 -15.05 23.71
N ASP A 1226 18.46 -16.22 23.42
CA ASP A 1226 19.08 -17.54 23.66
C ASP A 1226 20.21 -17.87 22.66
N HIS A 1227 20.53 -16.95 21.74
CA HIS A 1227 21.55 -17.11 20.71
C HIS A 1227 22.70 -16.08 20.80
N ILE A 1228 22.54 -15.04 21.62
CA ILE A 1228 23.55 -13.98 21.81
C ILE A 1228 24.63 -14.42 22.80
N ASP A 1229 25.88 -14.14 22.46
CA ASP A 1229 27.06 -14.24 23.32
C ASP A 1229 27.33 -12.90 24.04
N PRO A 1230 27.12 -12.81 25.37
CA PRO A 1230 27.29 -11.56 26.12
C PRO A 1230 28.68 -10.93 26.03
N ASP A 1231 29.73 -11.75 25.99
CA ASP A 1231 31.11 -11.27 26.06
C ASP A 1231 31.58 -10.78 24.68
N HIS A 1232 31.06 -11.38 23.60
CA HIS A 1232 31.29 -10.93 22.22
C HIS A 1232 30.70 -9.53 21.94
N VAL A 1233 29.45 -9.28 22.38
CA VAL A 1233 28.83 -7.95 22.32
C VAL A 1233 29.67 -6.90 23.06
N LEU A 1234 30.34 -7.29 24.16
CA LEU A 1234 31.24 -6.42 24.89
C LEU A 1234 32.57 -6.18 24.17
N GLN A 1235 33.09 -7.15 23.39
CA GLN A 1235 34.26 -6.94 22.51
C GLN A 1235 33.94 -5.92 21.39
N HIS A 1236 32.78 -6.01 20.74
CA HIS A 1236 32.29 -4.96 19.84
C HIS A 1236 32.18 -3.59 20.55
N GLY A 1237 31.75 -3.58 21.82
CA GLY A 1237 31.75 -2.37 22.64
C GLY A 1237 33.14 -1.75 22.84
N GLN A 1238 34.17 -2.58 23.08
CA GLN A 1238 35.56 -2.13 23.21
C GLN A 1238 36.07 -1.51 21.88
N LEU A 1239 35.76 -2.15 20.75
CA LEU A 1239 36.04 -1.66 19.40
C LEU A 1239 35.41 -0.28 19.13
N VAL A 1240 34.10 -0.13 19.36
CA VAL A 1240 33.38 1.14 19.17
C VAL A 1240 33.96 2.25 20.03
N LEU A 1241 34.28 1.96 21.31
CA LEU A 1241 34.93 2.93 22.20
C LEU A 1241 36.31 3.36 21.68
N GLY A 1242 37.15 2.43 21.23
CA GLY A 1242 38.48 2.73 20.68
C GLY A 1242 38.42 3.56 19.39
N TYR A 1243 37.58 3.15 18.45
CA TYR A 1243 37.32 3.85 17.18
C TYR A 1243 36.87 5.31 17.41
N LEU A 1244 35.85 5.51 18.26
CA LEU A 1244 35.31 6.85 18.54
C LEU A 1244 36.26 7.74 19.33
N TYR A 1245 37.10 7.20 20.21
CA TYR A 1245 38.05 8.00 20.99
C TYR A 1245 39.24 8.45 20.14
N GLU A 1246 39.90 7.52 19.44
CA GLU A 1246 41.08 7.85 18.63
C GLU A 1246 40.73 8.80 17.47
N LEU A 1247 39.62 8.56 16.76
CA LEU A 1247 39.16 9.51 15.74
C LEU A 1247 38.54 10.78 16.35
N GLY A 1248 37.83 10.71 17.48
CA GLY A 1248 37.21 11.88 18.11
C GLY A 1248 38.20 12.92 18.63
N PHE A 1249 39.36 12.48 19.13
CA PHE A 1249 40.44 13.37 19.61
C PHE A 1249 41.58 13.59 18.61
N SER A 1250 41.62 12.87 17.48
CA SER A 1250 42.59 13.14 16.41
C SER A 1250 42.45 14.57 15.89
N LYS A 1251 43.59 15.26 15.73
CA LYS A 1251 43.64 16.57 15.08
C LYS A 1251 43.58 16.41 13.54
N ALA A 1252 43.59 17.54 12.85
CA ALA A 1252 43.84 17.63 11.40
C ALA A 1252 45.29 18.08 11.18
#